data_AF-A0A512BI81-F1
#
_entry.id   AF-A0A512BI81-F1
#
_cell.length_a   1.000
_cell.length_b   1.000
_cell.length_c   1.000
_cell.angle_alpha   90.00
_cell.angle_beta   90.00
_cell.angle_gamma   90.00
#
_symmetry.space_group_name_H-M   'P 1'
#
loop_
_entity.id
_entity.type
_entity.pdbx_description
1 polymer ?
#
loop_
_entity_poly.entity_id
_entity_poly.type
_entity_poly.pdbx_seq_one_letter_code
_entity_poly.pdbx_strand_id
1 'polypeptide(L)'
;MTELERQIEELTMQLQELRSRQMQMNSEMVSAEMKLQALKLAIVENTESQQHTELFEETPIVEARQAIPYIQQVKHNIEERKVLKQKKSYHVNREMEDFIGTNVISKVGILVTIVGVFIGAKYAIDNELISPLMRIIAGYLSAAVLIFIAFRLKTKYEYFSSILIGGGLAVTYFITYIAYSFYALFSLAIAFALMVITTGAAVAIALWYNQRVIALLGQVAAYAIPFLLSSGNGNIYVLFSYISIINFGLLVLSFKKDWKLLYHIAFFLTWLIYLFSMIATNKGTANFSAGLTFLVINFFTFYGAFLSYKILKKELYRLGEIGVLLLNALLFFFLGAYLVGQEFHNFHILTWFTIANAAIHFAVGYFIYRLRLVDETVFQFILGLGLLFITVAIPIELDGNWVTILWTFEATALIFVATKTNRDLYLEIALPLIIISVISLFQDWSLNYPFIQTSLANSASYNKTPFVNVNFALSLFVCGCFGFMSARIGRSKPSAKAYTSSFFSKALPLAFLAILYFTLYNEIHFAWDREIRVDNSALLLYQSISLIMFTCLYLASWNFINSWKIKRPDFHNLLIVLGLFATAAFLFSGLYTIAELRQLYIGSNQNASKMLLTTRYFSFACLALLWLSVANAFKVFKPSEGLHRSVSIVFNITALAIISNEFIHWMDLSGYQNQYKLGLSLICGGYALALLFVGMIKKKKHLRISAMVLFAATLLKLFFYDLASLSTISKTIVLVFLGILLLLASFLYNKYKDLLFANEESSH
;
A
#
# COMPACT_ATOMS: atom_id res chain seq x y z
N MET A 1 56.69 -13.21 4.27
CA MET A 1 55.89 -13.31 3.04
C MET A 1 56.48 -12.33 2.03
N THR A 2 56.90 -12.80 0.86
CA THR A 2 57.49 -11.96 -0.20
C THR A 2 56.39 -11.16 -0.92
N GLU A 3 56.72 -10.02 -1.53
CA GLU A 3 55.74 -9.18 -2.26
C GLU A 3 54.98 -9.98 -3.35
N LEU A 4 55.65 -10.98 -3.94
CA LEU A 4 55.07 -11.89 -4.92
C LEU A 4 54.00 -12.82 -4.30
N GLU A 5 54.25 -13.34 -3.09
CA GLU A 5 53.28 -14.17 -2.37
C GLU A 5 52.02 -13.37 -2.00
N ARG A 6 52.19 -12.08 -1.65
CA ARG A 6 51.05 -11.19 -1.35
C ARG A 6 50.19 -10.91 -2.58
N GLN A 7 50.80 -10.70 -3.75
CA GLN A 7 50.09 -10.51 -5.01
C GLN A 7 49.34 -11.77 -5.47
N ILE A 8 49.93 -12.96 -5.25
CA ILE A 8 49.27 -14.23 -5.56
C ILE A 8 48.04 -14.42 -4.67
N GLU A 9 48.15 -14.12 -3.37
CA GLU A 9 47.02 -14.24 -2.43
C GLU A 9 45.89 -13.25 -2.76
N GLU A 10 46.23 -12.01 -3.13
CA GLU A 10 45.27 -10.99 -3.56
C GLU A 10 44.53 -11.36 -4.85
N LEU A 11 45.26 -11.82 -5.89
CA LEU A 11 44.64 -12.32 -7.12
C LEU A 11 43.78 -13.56 -6.87
N THR A 12 44.20 -14.46 -5.97
CA THR A 12 43.45 -15.67 -5.65
C THR A 12 42.12 -15.32 -4.99
N MET A 13 42.10 -14.35 -4.07
CA MET A 13 40.86 -13.84 -3.46
C MET A 13 39.96 -13.18 -4.50
N GLN A 14 40.49 -12.34 -5.39
CA GLN A 14 39.69 -11.72 -6.46
C GLN A 14 39.07 -12.76 -7.39
N LEU A 15 39.80 -13.82 -7.74
CA LEU A 15 39.32 -14.89 -8.61
C LEU A 15 38.22 -15.72 -7.93
N GLN A 16 38.33 -15.91 -6.62
CA GLN A 16 37.33 -16.59 -5.82
C GLN A 16 36.04 -15.75 -5.67
N GLU A 17 36.17 -14.44 -5.49
CA GLU A 17 35.04 -13.51 -5.49
C GLU A 17 34.33 -13.50 -6.85
N LEU A 18 35.07 -13.44 -7.96
CA LEU A 18 34.50 -13.48 -9.32
C LEU A 18 33.77 -14.80 -9.60
N ARG A 19 34.31 -15.95 -9.16
CA ARG A 19 33.62 -17.24 -9.25
C ARG A 19 32.32 -17.27 -8.45
N SER A 20 32.29 -16.66 -7.27
CA SER A 20 31.09 -16.58 -6.44
C SER A 20 29.99 -15.74 -7.11
N ARG A 21 30.34 -14.60 -7.71
CA ARG A 21 29.42 -13.76 -8.48
C ARG A 21 28.88 -14.48 -9.72
N GLN A 22 29.72 -15.26 -10.40
CA GLN A 22 29.30 -16.06 -11.55
C GLN A 22 28.26 -17.13 -11.15
N MET A 23 28.47 -17.82 -10.02
CA MET A 23 27.49 -18.79 -9.50
C MET A 23 26.18 -18.11 -9.12
N GLN A 24 26.23 -16.92 -8.50
CA GLN A 24 25.04 -16.15 -8.16
C GLN A 24 24.25 -15.72 -9.41
N MET A 25 24.93 -15.19 -10.44
CA MET A 25 24.30 -14.84 -11.72
C MET A 25 23.64 -16.03 -12.41
N ASN A 26 24.29 -17.21 -12.39
CA ASN A 26 23.71 -18.43 -12.95
C ASN A 26 22.44 -18.85 -12.18
N SER A 27 22.43 -18.72 -10.85
CA SER A 27 21.24 -19.02 -10.05
C SER A 27 20.09 -18.05 -10.32
N GLU A 28 20.38 -16.77 -10.51
CA GLU A 28 19.40 -15.74 -10.86
C GLU A 28 18.83 -15.98 -12.26
N MET A 29 19.67 -16.37 -13.24
CA MET A 29 19.25 -16.70 -14.60
C MET A 29 18.31 -17.91 -14.62
N VAL A 30 18.65 -18.99 -13.89
CA VAL A 30 17.79 -20.18 -13.75
C VAL A 30 16.45 -19.82 -13.08
N SER A 31 16.46 -18.93 -12.08
CA SER A 31 15.23 -18.43 -11.45
C SER A 31 14.37 -17.60 -12.40
N ALA A 32 14.99 -16.83 -13.29
CA ALA A 32 14.30 -16.02 -14.29
C ALA A 32 13.70 -16.90 -15.40
N GLU A 33 14.41 -17.95 -15.82
CA GLU A 33 13.90 -18.95 -16.77
C GLU A 33 12.70 -19.71 -16.21
N MET A 34 12.75 -20.13 -14.94
CA MET A 34 11.60 -20.75 -14.27
C MET A 34 10.40 -19.82 -14.18
N LYS A 35 10.61 -18.54 -13.84
CA LYS A 35 9.54 -17.53 -13.84
C LYS A 35 8.97 -17.29 -15.24
N LEU A 36 9.80 -17.27 -16.27
CA LEU A 36 9.39 -17.13 -17.66
C LEU A 36 8.56 -18.34 -18.12
N GLN A 37 8.95 -19.56 -17.75
CA GLN A 37 8.20 -20.78 -18.05
C GLN A 37 6.85 -20.81 -17.33
N ALA A 38 6.83 -20.43 -16.04
CA ALA A 38 5.59 -20.32 -15.28
C ALA A 38 4.62 -19.28 -15.89
N LEU A 39 5.14 -18.13 -16.34
CA LEU A 39 4.35 -17.12 -17.06
C LEU A 39 3.84 -17.62 -18.42
N LYS A 40 4.66 -18.37 -19.17
CA LYS A 40 4.25 -18.99 -20.43
C LYS A 40 3.13 -20.03 -20.22
N LEU A 41 3.21 -20.84 -19.16
CA LEU A 41 2.16 -21.80 -18.78
C LEU A 41 0.88 -21.09 -18.35
N ALA A 42 0.97 -20.01 -17.58
CA ALA A 42 -0.19 -19.21 -17.17
C ALA A 42 -0.89 -18.51 -18.35
N ILE A 43 -0.16 -18.16 -19.43
CA ILE A 43 -0.74 -17.62 -20.67
C ILE A 43 -1.54 -18.70 -21.41
N VAL A 44 -1.08 -19.95 -21.39
CA VAL A 44 -1.79 -21.08 -22.02
C VAL A 44 -3.08 -21.42 -21.25
N GLU A 45 -3.03 -21.48 -19.91
CA GLU A 45 -4.23 -21.74 -19.07
C GLU A 45 -5.29 -20.61 -19.15
N ASN A 46 -4.86 -19.34 -19.25
CA ASN A 46 -5.79 -18.21 -19.42
C ASN A 46 -6.45 -18.16 -20.80
N THR A 47 -5.83 -18.74 -21.83
CA THR A 47 -6.40 -18.76 -23.19
C THR A 47 -7.52 -19.81 -23.33
N GLU A 48 -7.48 -20.88 -22.52
CA GLU A 48 -8.54 -21.91 -22.50
C GLU A 48 -9.74 -21.52 -21.61
N SER A 49 -9.55 -20.63 -20.64
CA SER A 49 -10.58 -20.27 -19.66
C SER A 49 -11.54 -19.13 -20.07
N GLN A 50 -11.37 -18.54 -21.27
CA GLN A 50 -12.24 -17.44 -21.77
C GLN A 50 -13.30 -17.87 -22.80
N GLN A 51 -13.43 -19.16 -23.10
CA GLN A 51 -14.54 -19.68 -23.91
C GLN A 51 -15.49 -20.52 -23.05
N HIS A 52 -16.25 -19.88 -22.15
CA HIS A 52 -17.69 -20.15 -22.00
C HIS A 52 -18.37 -19.30 -20.94
N THR A 53 -19.59 -18.89 -21.31
CA THR A 53 -20.74 -18.47 -20.47
C THR A 53 -20.95 -16.96 -20.31
N GLU A 54 -21.92 -16.43 -21.07
CA GLU A 54 -23.22 -15.86 -20.63
C GLU A 54 -23.84 -15.12 -21.85
N LEU A 55 -25.14 -15.01 -22.12
CA LEU A 55 -26.43 -15.66 -21.83
C LEU A 55 -27.43 -15.02 -22.85
N PHE A 56 -28.58 -15.66 -23.10
CA PHE A 56 -29.57 -15.42 -24.18
C PHE A 56 -30.44 -14.14 -24.08
N GLU A 57 -31.04 -13.76 -25.25
CA GLU A 57 -32.40 -13.19 -25.56
C GLU A 57 -32.33 -12.07 -26.65
N GLU A 58 -33.17 -11.91 -27.68
CA GLU A 58 -34.40 -12.58 -28.19
C GLU A 58 -34.74 -12.12 -29.65
N THR A 59 -35.41 -12.98 -30.43
CA THR A 59 -36.35 -12.77 -31.60
C THR A 59 -35.88 -12.34 -33.03
N PRO A 60 -36.67 -12.63 -34.11
CA PRO A 60 -37.65 -13.71 -34.35
C PRO A 60 -37.45 -14.50 -35.68
N ILE A 61 -38.30 -15.52 -35.79
CA ILE A 61 -38.42 -16.63 -36.75
C ILE A 61 -39.07 -16.21 -38.09
N VAL A 62 -38.61 -16.79 -39.22
CA VAL A 62 -39.46 -17.08 -40.39
C VAL A 62 -39.24 -18.53 -40.85
N GLU A 63 -40.37 -19.11 -41.23
CA GLU A 63 -40.80 -20.50 -41.42
C GLU A 63 -39.99 -21.47 -42.29
N ALA A 64 -40.24 -22.75 -41.98
CA ALA A 64 -39.74 -23.96 -42.58
C ALA A 64 -40.56 -24.46 -43.79
N ARG A 65 -39.94 -25.28 -44.65
CA ARG A 65 -40.62 -26.40 -45.33
C ARG A 65 -39.65 -27.50 -45.83
N GLN A 66 -39.78 -28.68 -45.18
CA GLN A 66 -39.88 -30.08 -45.69
C GLN A 66 -38.98 -30.53 -46.88
N ALA A 67 -38.01 -31.45 -46.65
CA ALA A 67 -38.05 -32.95 -46.78
C ALA A 67 -37.95 -33.43 -48.25
N ILE A 68 -37.13 -34.39 -48.74
CA ILE A 68 -36.63 -35.71 -48.27
C ILE A 68 -35.27 -36.02 -49.02
N PRO A 69 -34.74 -37.26 -49.11
CA PRO A 69 -33.55 -37.80 -48.44
C PRO A 69 -32.27 -37.86 -49.31
N TYR A 70 -31.10 -37.71 -48.69
CA TYR A 70 -29.82 -37.93 -49.39
C TYR A 70 -28.95 -38.96 -48.66
N ILE A 71 -29.21 -40.25 -48.92
CA ILE A 71 -28.22 -41.33 -48.72
C ILE A 71 -27.61 -41.61 -50.10
N GLN A 72 -26.69 -40.76 -50.58
CA GLN A 72 -25.64 -41.18 -51.54
C GLN A 72 -24.48 -40.19 -51.83
N GLN A 73 -23.96 -39.38 -50.89
CA GLN A 73 -22.57 -38.82 -50.97
C GLN A 73 -21.97 -38.59 -49.56
N VAL A 74 -21.85 -39.64 -48.75
CA VAL A 74 -20.93 -39.58 -47.59
C VAL A 74 -19.92 -40.73 -47.57
N LYS A 75 -20.04 -41.74 -48.45
CA LYS A 75 -19.05 -42.83 -48.51
C LYS A 75 -17.76 -42.53 -49.27
N HIS A 76 -17.67 -41.41 -50.00
CA HIS A 76 -16.42 -41.06 -50.71
C HIS A 76 -15.43 -40.21 -49.89
N ASN A 77 -15.85 -39.62 -48.75
CA ASN A 77 -14.98 -38.75 -47.94
C ASN A 77 -14.40 -39.39 -46.67
N ILE A 78 -14.58 -40.70 -46.46
CA ILE A 78 -14.06 -41.41 -45.27
C ILE A 78 -12.82 -42.27 -45.56
N GLU A 79 -12.56 -42.62 -46.82
CA GLU A 79 -11.30 -43.30 -47.19
C GLU A 79 -10.15 -42.34 -47.57
N GLU A 80 -10.45 -41.17 -48.14
CA GLU A 80 -9.38 -40.21 -48.50
C GLU A 80 -8.73 -39.50 -47.30
N ARG A 81 -9.37 -39.51 -46.13
CA ARG A 81 -8.79 -38.91 -44.90
C ARG A 81 -7.97 -39.88 -44.06
N LYS A 82 -7.90 -41.17 -44.44
CA LYS A 82 -7.06 -42.17 -43.76
C LYS A 82 -5.78 -42.55 -44.50
N VAL A 83 -5.56 -42.06 -45.73
CA VAL A 83 -4.33 -42.35 -46.50
C VAL A 83 -3.26 -41.24 -46.41
N LEU A 84 -3.56 -40.06 -45.85
CA LEU A 84 -2.55 -38.99 -45.67
C LEU A 84 -1.92 -38.95 -44.25
N LYS A 85 -1.96 -40.08 -43.54
CA LYS A 85 -1.16 -40.31 -42.32
C LYS A 85 -0.12 -41.40 -42.54
N GLN A 86 0.79 -41.20 -43.50
CA GLN A 86 2.20 -41.51 -43.29
C GLN A 86 3.11 -40.93 -44.38
N LYS A 87 4.26 -40.44 -43.91
CA LYS A 87 5.44 -39.97 -44.64
C LYS A 87 5.49 -38.48 -44.99
N LYS A 88 5.77 -37.65 -43.98
CA LYS A 88 6.70 -36.52 -44.17
C LYS A 88 8.01 -36.83 -43.47
N SER A 89 9.00 -37.14 -44.31
CA SER A 89 10.42 -37.06 -44.01
C SER A 89 10.75 -35.74 -43.32
N TYR A 90 11.70 -35.79 -42.39
CA TYR A 90 12.42 -34.61 -41.93
C TYR A 90 12.96 -33.85 -43.16
N HIS A 91 12.47 -32.63 -43.37
CA HIS A 91 13.18 -31.57 -44.09
C HIS A 91 13.46 -30.48 -43.07
N VAL A 92 14.57 -30.63 -42.35
CA VAL A 92 15.23 -29.54 -41.63
C VAL A 92 16.27 -28.95 -42.59
N ASN A 93 16.35 -27.61 -42.61
CA ASN A 93 17.30 -26.74 -43.33
C ASN A 93 16.92 -26.28 -44.75
N ARG A 94 16.05 -25.26 -44.82
CA ARG A 94 16.16 -24.18 -45.83
C ARG A 94 15.54 -22.84 -45.38
N GLU A 95 14.53 -22.85 -44.51
CA GLU A 95 13.88 -21.61 -44.01
C GLU A 95 14.72 -20.82 -42.99
N MET A 96 15.62 -21.49 -42.25
CA MET A 96 16.52 -20.83 -41.29
C MET A 96 17.70 -20.12 -41.98
N GLU A 97 18.07 -20.58 -43.18
CA GLU A 97 19.14 -20.01 -44.00
C GLU A 97 18.70 -18.68 -44.65
N ASP A 98 17.45 -18.60 -45.12
CA ASP A 98 16.84 -17.34 -45.60
C ASP A 98 16.60 -16.32 -44.48
N PHE A 99 16.23 -16.78 -43.27
CA PHE A 99 16.03 -15.88 -42.12
C PHE A 99 17.34 -15.29 -41.58
N ILE A 100 18.41 -16.09 -41.54
CA ILE A 100 19.76 -15.64 -41.14
C ILE A 100 20.39 -14.78 -42.25
N GLY A 101 20.20 -15.16 -43.52
CA GLY A 101 20.83 -14.53 -44.68
C GLY A 101 20.33 -13.12 -45.00
N THR A 102 19.02 -12.85 -44.91
CA THR A 102 18.48 -11.56 -45.36
C THR A 102 18.20 -10.56 -44.24
N ASN A 103 17.86 -11.03 -43.03
CA ASN A 103 17.30 -10.18 -41.97
C ASN A 103 18.25 -9.96 -40.77
N VAL A 104 19.18 -10.89 -40.51
CA VAL A 104 20.18 -10.76 -39.45
C VAL A 104 21.44 -10.06 -39.97
N ILE A 105 21.96 -10.47 -41.14
CA ILE A 105 23.18 -9.90 -41.72
C ILE A 105 23.00 -8.42 -42.08
N SER A 106 21.85 -8.01 -42.62
CA SER A 106 21.58 -6.61 -42.97
C SER A 106 21.49 -5.70 -41.74
N LYS A 107 20.88 -6.18 -40.63
CA LYS A 107 20.83 -5.45 -39.35
C LYS A 107 22.19 -5.37 -38.66
N VAL A 108 22.98 -6.45 -38.71
CA VAL A 108 24.37 -6.47 -38.23
C VAL A 108 25.26 -5.57 -39.08
N GLY A 109 25.08 -5.54 -40.41
CA GLY A 109 25.81 -4.67 -41.31
C GLY A 109 25.51 -3.19 -41.08
N ILE A 110 24.25 -2.83 -40.86
CA ILE A 110 23.86 -1.46 -40.45
C ILE A 110 24.49 -1.11 -39.10
N LEU A 111 24.46 -2.03 -38.12
CA LEU A 111 25.05 -1.82 -36.80
C LEU A 111 26.57 -1.61 -36.89
N VAL A 112 27.29 -2.44 -37.65
CA VAL A 112 28.74 -2.33 -37.86
C VAL A 112 29.09 -1.05 -38.59
N THR A 113 28.29 -0.62 -39.57
CA THR A 113 28.49 0.66 -40.28
C THR A 113 28.30 1.85 -39.34
N ILE A 114 27.26 1.84 -38.51
CA ILE A 114 27.03 2.88 -37.49
C ILE A 114 28.20 2.95 -36.51
N VAL A 115 28.68 1.79 -36.04
CA VAL A 115 29.84 1.70 -35.14
C VAL A 115 31.11 2.19 -35.83
N GLY A 116 31.34 1.85 -37.10
CA GLY A 116 32.48 2.31 -37.89
C GLY A 116 32.47 3.83 -38.11
N VAL A 117 31.32 4.41 -38.44
CA VAL A 117 31.15 5.87 -38.55
C VAL A 117 31.38 6.55 -37.19
N PHE A 118 30.89 5.97 -36.10
CA PHE A 118 31.10 6.50 -34.75
C PHE A 118 32.58 6.46 -34.33
N ILE A 119 33.27 5.34 -34.57
CA ILE A 119 34.70 5.17 -34.28
C ILE A 119 35.53 6.10 -35.16
N GLY A 120 35.22 6.22 -36.46
CA GLY A 120 35.92 7.12 -37.38
C GLY A 120 35.74 8.59 -37.00
N ALA A 121 34.51 9.00 -36.66
CA ALA A 121 34.23 10.34 -36.15
C ALA A 121 34.96 10.61 -34.84
N LYS A 122 34.94 9.64 -33.90
CA LYS A 122 35.67 9.71 -32.63
C LYS A 122 37.17 9.79 -32.84
N TYR A 123 37.75 8.98 -33.73
CA TYR A 123 39.18 9.00 -34.05
C TYR A 123 39.60 10.35 -34.64
N ALA A 124 38.80 10.91 -35.55
CA ALA A 124 39.03 12.24 -36.10
C ALA A 124 38.87 13.35 -35.03
N ILE A 125 38.04 13.10 -34.03
CA ILE A 125 37.84 14.00 -32.88
C ILE A 125 39.03 13.95 -31.92
N ASP A 126 39.45 12.74 -31.54
CA ASP A 126 40.48 12.46 -30.53
C ASP A 126 41.90 12.78 -31.04
N ASN A 127 42.14 12.68 -32.36
CA ASN A 127 43.42 13.02 -32.99
C ASN A 127 43.43 14.43 -33.61
N GLU A 128 42.47 15.29 -33.27
CA GLU A 128 42.36 16.67 -33.76
C GLU A 128 42.33 16.86 -35.29
N LEU A 129 42.07 15.80 -36.06
CA LEU A 129 42.04 15.84 -37.54
C LEU A 129 40.97 16.79 -38.09
N ILE A 130 39.92 17.05 -37.31
CA ILE A 130 38.92 18.10 -37.58
C ILE A 130 38.96 19.07 -36.42
N SER A 131 39.24 20.35 -36.67
CA SER A 131 39.28 21.35 -35.59
C SER A 131 37.90 21.50 -34.91
N PRO A 132 37.84 21.85 -33.61
CA PRO A 132 36.59 22.09 -32.89
C PRO A 132 35.65 23.06 -33.63
N LEU A 133 36.20 24.11 -34.22
CA LEU A 133 35.44 25.08 -35.03
C LEU A 133 34.76 24.41 -36.24
N MET A 134 35.48 23.58 -37.00
CA MET A 134 34.92 22.89 -38.17
C MET A 134 33.83 21.89 -37.77
N ARG A 135 33.92 21.26 -36.59
CA ARG A 135 32.86 20.39 -36.06
C ARG A 135 31.58 21.17 -35.77
N ILE A 136 31.70 22.36 -35.16
CA ILE A 136 30.57 23.24 -34.87
C ILE A 136 29.93 23.76 -36.17
N ILE A 137 30.75 24.19 -37.15
CA ILE A 137 30.25 24.64 -38.46
C ILE A 137 29.51 23.50 -39.18
N ALA A 138 30.11 22.30 -39.23
CA ALA A 138 29.46 21.13 -39.85
C ALA A 138 28.15 20.76 -39.15
N GLY A 139 28.12 20.86 -37.81
CA GLY A 139 26.92 20.70 -36.99
C GLY A 139 25.79 21.65 -37.39
N TYR A 140 26.06 22.96 -37.43
CA TYR A 140 25.06 23.94 -37.87
C TYR A 140 24.64 23.77 -39.32
N LEU A 141 25.57 23.41 -40.20
CA LEU A 141 25.28 23.15 -41.61
C LEU A 141 24.36 21.94 -41.76
N SER A 142 24.59 20.85 -41.01
CA SER A 142 23.70 19.69 -41.00
C SER A 142 22.29 20.04 -40.50
N ALA A 143 22.18 20.86 -39.44
CA ALA A 143 20.90 21.34 -38.94
C ALA A 143 20.17 22.19 -40.00
N ALA A 144 20.89 23.09 -40.68
CA ALA A 144 20.34 23.91 -41.75
C ALA A 144 19.86 23.07 -42.94
N VAL A 145 20.61 22.03 -43.34
CA VAL A 145 20.21 21.09 -44.39
C VAL A 145 18.94 20.34 -44.00
N LEU A 146 18.84 19.84 -42.77
CA LEU A 146 17.63 19.16 -42.27
C LEU A 146 16.41 20.08 -42.31
N ILE A 147 16.55 21.32 -41.83
CA ILE A 147 15.46 22.31 -41.85
C ILE A 147 15.08 22.70 -43.29
N PHE A 148 16.06 22.86 -44.18
CA PHE A 148 15.82 23.18 -45.59
C PHE A 148 15.06 22.07 -46.31
N ILE A 149 15.50 20.81 -46.15
CA ILE A 149 14.80 19.63 -46.69
C ILE A 149 13.39 19.56 -46.10
N ALA A 150 13.23 19.84 -44.81
CA ALA A 150 11.93 19.83 -44.17
C ALA A 150 10.97 20.83 -44.83
N PHE A 151 11.40 22.07 -45.09
CA PHE A 151 10.58 23.07 -45.78
C PHE A 151 10.21 22.64 -47.21
N ARG A 152 11.13 22.02 -47.95
CA ARG A 152 10.86 21.48 -49.29
C ARG A 152 9.82 20.35 -49.27
N LEU A 153 9.81 19.52 -48.23
CA LEU A 153 8.89 18.40 -48.09
C LEU A 153 7.53 18.78 -47.48
N LYS A 154 7.37 20.01 -46.97
CA LYS A 154 6.16 20.45 -46.27
C LYS A 154 4.87 20.20 -47.05
N THR A 155 4.86 20.55 -48.34
CA THR A 155 3.66 20.48 -49.19
C THR A 155 3.16 19.06 -49.43
N LYS A 156 4.05 18.06 -49.39
CA LYS A 156 3.73 16.66 -49.68
C LYS A 156 3.67 15.77 -48.44
N TYR A 157 4.44 16.10 -47.39
CA TYR A 157 4.57 15.29 -46.17
C TYR A 157 4.66 16.17 -44.92
N GLU A 158 3.59 16.88 -44.56
CA GLU A 158 3.59 17.86 -43.47
C GLU A 158 4.03 17.29 -42.11
N TYR A 159 3.52 16.12 -41.73
CA TYR A 159 3.89 15.47 -40.47
C TYR A 159 5.38 15.07 -40.44
N PHE A 160 5.88 14.44 -41.50
CA PHE A 160 7.30 14.06 -41.60
C PHE A 160 8.21 15.30 -41.64
N SER A 161 7.79 16.35 -42.36
CA SER A 161 8.45 17.66 -42.36
C SER A 161 8.55 18.24 -40.95
N SER A 162 7.49 18.16 -40.14
CA SER A 162 7.49 18.66 -38.76
C SER A 162 8.50 17.93 -37.85
N ILE A 163 8.67 16.62 -38.03
CA ILE A 163 9.68 15.83 -37.31
C ILE A 163 11.09 16.26 -37.73
N LEU A 164 11.31 16.49 -39.02
CA LEU A 164 12.62 16.87 -39.56
C LEU A 164 13.03 18.28 -39.12
N ILE A 165 12.08 19.23 -39.04
CA ILE A 165 12.28 20.55 -38.39
C ILE A 165 12.66 20.37 -36.92
N GLY A 166 11.92 19.54 -36.20
CA GLY A 166 12.21 19.23 -34.79
C GLY A 166 13.63 18.69 -34.60
N GLY A 167 14.05 17.76 -35.45
CA GLY A 167 15.42 17.22 -35.47
C GLY A 167 16.47 18.28 -35.77
N GLY A 168 16.24 19.12 -36.79
CA GLY A 168 17.15 20.22 -37.12
C GLY A 168 17.33 21.22 -35.97
N LEU A 169 16.22 21.63 -35.33
CA LEU A 169 16.25 22.50 -34.15
C LEU A 169 17.00 21.85 -32.98
N ALA A 170 16.78 20.56 -32.72
CA ALA A 170 17.50 19.83 -31.67
C ALA A 170 19.02 19.79 -31.95
N VAL A 171 19.43 19.58 -33.21
CA VAL A 171 20.86 19.65 -33.59
C VAL A 171 21.41 21.05 -33.35
N THR A 172 20.70 22.11 -33.74
CA THR A 172 21.09 23.51 -33.45
C THR A 172 21.34 23.71 -31.96
N TYR A 173 20.45 23.22 -31.10
CA TYR A 173 20.59 23.27 -29.65
C TYR A 173 21.84 22.55 -29.14
N PHE A 174 22.03 21.29 -29.51
CA PHE A 174 23.17 20.49 -29.06
C PHE A 174 24.49 21.08 -29.52
N ILE A 175 24.57 21.55 -30.77
CA ILE A 175 25.78 22.16 -31.32
C ILE A 175 26.09 23.50 -30.62
N THR A 176 25.07 24.30 -30.29
CA THR A 176 25.25 25.53 -29.48
C THR A 176 25.80 25.20 -28.09
N TYR A 177 25.25 24.17 -27.44
CA TYR A 177 25.70 23.71 -26.13
C TYR A 177 27.15 23.21 -26.17
N ILE A 178 27.49 22.37 -27.16
CA ILE A 178 28.85 21.82 -27.32
C ILE A 178 29.86 22.95 -27.56
N ALA A 179 29.52 23.92 -28.41
CA ALA A 179 30.37 25.08 -28.67
C ALA A 179 30.67 25.88 -27.40
N TYR A 180 29.70 26.01 -26.48
CA TYR A 180 29.88 26.66 -25.18
C TYR A 180 30.64 25.76 -24.18
N SER A 181 30.09 24.61 -23.84
CA SER A 181 30.51 23.82 -22.68
C SER A 181 31.77 22.98 -22.91
N PHE A 182 32.01 22.52 -24.13
CA PHE A 182 33.11 21.59 -24.43
C PHE A 182 34.27 22.27 -25.15
N TYR A 183 33.97 23.27 -25.99
CA TYR A 183 35.00 23.95 -26.80
C TYR A 183 35.25 25.41 -26.40
N ALA A 184 34.47 25.98 -25.48
CA ALA A 184 34.58 27.37 -25.04
C ALA A 184 34.61 28.40 -26.20
N LEU A 185 34.05 28.05 -27.36
CA LEU A 185 33.99 28.90 -28.55
C LEU A 185 32.96 30.02 -28.42
N PHE A 186 31.90 29.77 -27.65
CA PHE A 186 30.89 30.78 -27.33
C PHE A 186 30.98 31.20 -25.88
N SER A 187 30.77 32.48 -25.63
CA SER A 187 30.49 32.97 -24.28
C SER A 187 29.10 32.53 -23.84
N LEU A 188 28.86 32.50 -22.52
CA LEU A 188 27.55 32.20 -21.94
C LEU A 188 26.44 33.06 -22.56
N ALA A 189 26.69 34.36 -22.74
CA ALA A 189 25.72 35.28 -23.32
C ALA A 189 25.36 34.95 -24.78
N ILE A 190 26.36 34.60 -25.61
CA ILE A 190 26.14 34.24 -27.01
C ILE A 190 25.38 32.93 -27.11
N ALA A 191 25.79 31.91 -26.34
CA ALA A 191 25.12 30.61 -26.32
C ALA A 191 23.66 30.73 -25.85
N PHE A 192 23.42 31.47 -24.78
CA PHE A 192 22.07 31.74 -24.27
C PHE A 192 21.21 32.48 -25.29
N ALA A 193 21.74 33.54 -25.92
CA ALA A 193 21.02 34.28 -26.95
C ALA A 193 20.64 33.41 -28.16
N LEU A 194 21.58 32.60 -28.67
CA LEU A 194 21.32 31.68 -29.79
C LEU A 194 20.24 30.64 -29.45
N MET A 195 20.27 30.08 -28.24
CA MET A 195 19.27 29.12 -27.79
C MET A 195 17.88 29.77 -27.61
N VAL A 196 17.80 31.00 -27.09
CA VAL A 196 16.53 31.75 -27.01
C VAL A 196 15.98 32.07 -28.40
N ILE A 197 16.82 32.52 -29.33
CA ILE A 197 16.42 32.75 -30.73
C ILE A 197 15.91 31.46 -31.36
N THR A 198 16.60 30.35 -31.13
CA THR A 198 16.19 29.02 -31.63
C THR A 198 14.85 28.59 -31.02
N THR A 199 14.59 28.88 -29.74
CA THR A 199 13.28 28.67 -29.10
C THR A 199 12.19 29.49 -29.77
N GLY A 200 12.43 30.79 -29.97
CA GLY A 200 11.48 31.69 -30.61
C GLY A 200 11.15 31.25 -32.03
N ALA A 201 12.17 30.84 -32.79
CA ALA A 201 12.01 30.25 -34.12
C ALA A 201 11.17 28.96 -34.06
N ALA A 202 11.44 28.07 -33.10
CA ALA A 202 10.66 26.85 -32.90
C ALA A 202 9.17 27.15 -32.64
N VAL A 203 8.85 28.13 -31.79
CA VAL A 203 7.47 28.55 -31.51
C VAL A 203 6.81 29.17 -32.75
N ALA A 204 7.51 30.07 -33.45
CA ALA A 204 6.99 30.69 -34.67
C ALA A 204 6.72 29.64 -35.76
N ILE A 205 7.64 28.70 -35.97
CA ILE A 205 7.48 27.60 -36.92
C ILE A 205 6.35 26.67 -36.48
N ALA A 206 6.25 26.34 -35.19
CA ALA A 206 5.17 25.51 -34.67
C ALA A 206 3.79 26.13 -34.91
N LEU A 207 3.67 27.45 -34.73
CA LEU A 207 2.46 28.20 -35.05
C LEU A 207 2.17 28.21 -36.55
N TRP A 208 3.19 28.38 -37.39
CA TRP A 208 3.05 28.39 -38.85
C TRP A 208 2.72 27.01 -39.44
N TYR A 209 3.27 25.94 -38.86
CA TYR A 209 2.94 24.56 -39.19
C TYR A 209 1.64 24.11 -38.52
N ASN A 210 1.15 24.81 -37.50
CA ASN A 210 0.06 24.37 -36.65
C ASN A 210 0.28 22.96 -36.06
N GLN A 211 1.53 22.58 -35.81
CA GLN A 211 1.91 21.24 -35.36
C GLN A 211 2.42 21.27 -33.91
N ARG A 212 1.73 20.53 -33.03
CA ARG A 212 2.09 20.42 -31.61
C ARG A 212 3.46 19.78 -31.36
N VAL A 213 3.94 18.91 -32.25
CA VAL A 213 5.21 18.18 -32.08
C VAL A 213 6.40 19.13 -32.06
N ILE A 214 6.41 20.13 -32.95
CA ILE A 214 7.48 21.16 -33.01
C ILE A 214 7.49 21.97 -31.71
N ALA A 215 6.31 22.35 -31.23
CA ALA A 215 6.16 23.11 -29.99
C ALA A 215 6.63 22.30 -28.76
N LEU A 216 6.35 21.00 -28.71
CA LEU A 216 6.81 20.10 -27.64
C LEU A 216 8.34 19.97 -27.64
N LEU A 217 8.96 19.80 -28.81
CA LEU A 217 10.43 19.72 -28.90
C LEU A 217 11.08 21.05 -28.51
N GLY A 218 10.52 22.17 -28.96
CA GLY A 218 10.96 23.51 -28.55
C GLY A 218 10.80 23.74 -27.05
N GLN A 219 9.73 23.23 -26.44
CA GLN A 219 9.50 23.27 -25.01
C GLN A 219 10.55 22.48 -24.24
N VAL A 220 10.79 21.20 -24.58
CA VAL A 220 11.81 20.38 -23.90
C VAL A 220 13.18 21.06 -23.95
N ALA A 221 13.55 21.59 -25.12
CA ALA A 221 14.81 22.31 -25.27
C ALA A 221 14.84 23.59 -24.43
N ALA A 222 13.74 24.36 -24.40
CA ALA A 222 13.65 25.60 -23.63
C ALA A 222 13.87 25.37 -22.13
N TYR A 223 13.29 24.32 -21.55
CA TYR A 223 13.47 23.97 -20.13
C TYR A 223 14.87 23.41 -19.83
N ALA A 224 15.56 22.84 -20.83
CA ALA A 224 16.92 22.34 -20.66
C ALA A 224 17.98 23.46 -20.60
N ILE A 225 17.73 24.62 -21.21
CA ILE A 225 18.71 25.72 -21.33
C ILE A 225 19.40 26.08 -19.99
N PRO A 226 18.69 26.35 -18.88
CA PRO A 226 19.34 26.75 -17.64
C PRO A 226 20.26 25.68 -17.05
N PHE A 227 19.96 24.41 -17.29
CA PHE A 227 20.75 23.28 -16.81
C PHE A 227 21.97 23.04 -17.69
N LEU A 228 21.80 23.16 -19.02
CA LEU A 228 22.89 23.05 -19.98
C LEU A 228 23.89 24.21 -19.85
N LEU A 229 23.42 25.44 -19.65
CA LEU A 229 24.30 26.61 -19.58
C LEU A 229 24.73 26.96 -18.15
N SER A 230 24.40 26.13 -17.15
CA SER A 230 24.71 26.40 -15.75
C SER A 230 26.22 26.52 -15.51
N SER A 231 26.64 27.61 -14.88
CA SER A 231 28.04 27.84 -14.49
C SER A 231 28.41 27.25 -13.13
N GLY A 232 27.50 26.50 -12.49
CA GLY A 232 27.71 25.94 -11.14
C GLY A 232 27.51 26.93 -9.98
N ASN A 233 27.36 28.23 -10.25
CA ASN A 233 27.18 29.28 -9.23
C ASN A 233 25.82 29.24 -8.49
N GLY A 234 24.90 28.34 -8.88
CA GLY A 234 23.66 28.10 -8.14
C GLY A 234 22.69 29.28 -8.05
N ASN A 235 22.71 30.24 -8.99
CA ASN A 235 21.83 31.41 -8.93
C ASN A 235 20.36 31.05 -9.25
N ILE A 236 19.60 30.80 -8.19
CA ILE A 236 18.21 30.36 -8.25
C ILE A 236 17.26 31.42 -8.86
N TYR A 237 17.58 32.72 -8.72
CA TYR A 237 16.76 33.80 -9.28
C TYR A 237 16.72 33.74 -10.80
N VAL A 238 17.87 33.46 -11.44
CA VAL A 238 17.96 33.35 -12.90
C VAL A 238 17.15 32.15 -13.38
N LEU A 239 17.32 31.00 -12.74
CA LEU A 239 16.57 29.77 -13.07
C LEU A 239 15.06 29.99 -12.96
N PHE A 240 14.60 30.50 -11.81
CA PHE A 240 13.18 30.72 -11.54
C PHE A 240 12.56 31.77 -12.45
N SER A 241 13.25 32.88 -12.69
CA SER A 241 12.78 33.92 -13.61
C SER A 241 12.66 33.37 -15.03
N TYR A 242 13.68 32.64 -15.50
CA TYR A 242 13.69 32.05 -16.82
C TYR A 242 12.53 31.08 -17.03
N ILE A 243 12.34 30.11 -16.12
CA ILE A 243 11.26 29.11 -16.23
C ILE A 243 9.88 29.80 -16.17
N SER A 244 9.73 30.83 -15.34
CA SER A 244 8.48 31.59 -15.26
C SER A 244 8.17 32.34 -16.55
N ILE A 245 9.17 32.90 -17.24
CA ILE A 245 9.00 33.54 -18.56
C ILE A 245 8.55 32.51 -19.60
N ILE A 246 9.17 31.33 -19.63
CA ILE A 246 8.78 30.24 -20.54
C ILE A 246 7.32 29.83 -20.28
N ASN A 247 6.95 29.62 -19.01
CA ASN A 247 5.57 29.28 -18.62
C ASN A 247 4.56 30.37 -19.02
N PHE A 248 4.91 31.64 -18.82
CA PHE A 248 4.07 32.75 -19.25
C PHE A 248 3.89 32.79 -20.77
N GLY A 249 4.94 32.51 -21.54
CA GLY A 249 4.85 32.34 -22.99
C GLY A 249 3.91 31.21 -23.41
N LEU A 250 3.93 30.09 -22.68
CA LEU A 250 3.01 28.97 -22.89
C LEU A 250 1.56 29.31 -22.53
N LEU A 251 1.33 30.13 -21.51
CA LEU A 251 0.02 30.70 -21.20
C LEU A 251 -0.47 31.58 -22.37
N VAL A 252 0.37 32.48 -22.90
CA VAL A 252 0.01 33.29 -24.09
C VAL A 252 -0.33 32.38 -25.27
N LEU A 253 0.38 31.27 -25.44
CA LEU A 253 0.12 30.28 -26.48
C LEU A 253 -1.22 29.52 -26.25
N SER A 254 -1.62 29.25 -25.01
CA SER A 254 -2.87 28.54 -24.68
C SER A 254 -4.11 29.35 -25.10
N PHE A 255 -4.04 30.67 -25.01
CA PHE A 255 -5.07 31.57 -25.53
C PHE A 255 -5.26 31.43 -27.05
N LYS A 256 -4.20 31.06 -27.80
CA LYS A 256 -4.25 30.91 -29.27
C LYS A 256 -4.50 29.47 -29.74
N LYS A 257 -4.07 28.43 -28.99
CA LYS A 257 -4.10 27.02 -29.43
C LYS A 257 -4.47 26.03 -28.31
N ASP A 258 -5.17 24.94 -28.67
CA ASP A 258 -5.62 23.88 -27.74
C ASP A 258 -4.64 22.74 -27.50
N TRP A 259 -3.34 23.05 -27.52
CA TRP A 259 -2.34 22.03 -27.30
C TRP A 259 -2.18 21.73 -25.80
N LYS A 260 -3.23 21.17 -25.18
CA LYS A 260 -3.30 20.85 -23.74
C LYS A 260 -2.06 20.09 -23.26
N LEU A 261 -1.53 19.19 -24.08
CA LEU A 261 -0.33 18.42 -23.75
C LEU A 261 0.89 19.31 -23.40
N LEU A 262 1.08 20.46 -24.07
CA LEU A 262 2.15 21.40 -23.74
C LEU A 262 1.99 21.95 -22.32
N TYR A 263 0.77 22.33 -21.95
CA TYR A 263 0.47 22.82 -20.61
C TYR A 263 0.69 21.75 -19.54
N HIS A 264 0.28 20.49 -19.77
CA HIS A 264 0.50 19.41 -18.80
C HIS A 264 1.99 19.12 -18.58
N ILE A 265 2.78 19.11 -19.67
CA ILE A 265 4.23 18.94 -19.59
C ILE A 265 4.89 20.14 -18.91
N ALA A 266 4.44 21.37 -19.22
CA ALA A 266 4.93 22.59 -18.58
C ALA A 266 4.71 22.54 -17.08
N PHE A 267 3.49 22.19 -16.68
CA PHE A 267 3.10 22.02 -15.29
C PHE A 267 4.02 21.02 -14.60
N PHE A 268 4.13 19.80 -15.13
CA PHE A 268 4.95 18.75 -14.54
C PHE A 268 6.41 19.16 -14.41
N LEU A 269 7.03 19.66 -15.47
CA LEU A 269 8.44 20.08 -15.46
C LEU A 269 8.70 21.24 -14.50
N THR A 270 7.79 22.22 -14.43
CA THR A 270 7.94 23.39 -13.55
C THR A 270 8.01 22.99 -12.09
N TRP A 271 7.07 22.14 -11.66
CA TRP A 271 7.04 21.65 -10.29
C TRP A 271 8.19 20.68 -9.99
N LEU A 272 8.58 19.84 -10.95
CA LEU A 272 9.75 18.96 -10.83
C LEU A 272 11.04 19.77 -10.63
N ILE A 273 11.25 20.82 -11.42
CA ILE A 273 12.42 21.72 -11.30
C ILE A 273 12.45 22.38 -9.92
N TYR A 274 11.30 22.86 -9.45
CA TYR A 274 11.20 23.49 -8.14
C TYR A 274 11.53 22.51 -7.01
N LEU A 275 10.93 21.32 -7.02
CA LEU A 275 11.21 20.26 -6.04
C LEU A 275 12.68 19.84 -6.06
N PHE A 276 13.27 19.66 -7.26
CA PHE A 276 14.68 19.34 -7.40
C PHE A 276 15.56 20.46 -6.84
N SER A 277 15.20 21.73 -7.04
CA SER A 277 15.94 22.86 -6.47
C SER A 277 15.93 22.88 -4.94
N MET A 278 14.82 22.46 -4.30
CA MET A 278 14.73 22.33 -2.84
C MET A 278 15.63 21.22 -2.31
N ILE A 279 15.71 20.08 -2.99
CA ILE A 279 16.57 18.96 -2.59
C ILE A 279 18.05 19.30 -2.79
N ALA A 280 18.39 19.93 -3.92
CA ALA A 280 19.77 20.26 -4.26
C ALA A 280 20.38 21.33 -3.34
N THR A 281 19.55 22.20 -2.76
CA THR A 281 19.98 23.23 -1.81
C THR A 281 19.89 22.71 -0.37
N ASN A 282 20.77 21.76 -0.02
CA ASN A 282 20.95 21.16 1.33
C ASN A 282 21.15 22.15 2.51
N LYS A 283 21.08 23.47 2.28
CA LYS A 283 21.28 24.54 3.26
C LYS A 283 20.00 25.22 3.73
N GLY A 284 18.80 24.69 3.46
CA GLY A 284 17.55 25.24 3.99
C GLY A 284 17.17 26.65 3.49
N THR A 285 18.04 27.33 2.74
CA THR A 285 17.80 28.65 2.17
C THR A 285 17.65 28.56 0.66
N ALA A 286 16.61 27.89 0.18
CA ALA A 286 16.01 28.40 -1.05
C ALA A 286 15.49 29.79 -0.69
N ASN A 287 16.14 30.85 -1.19
CA ASN A 287 15.82 32.24 -0.83
C ASN A 287 14.29 32.42 -0.80
N PHE A 288 13.71 32.63 0.38
CA PHE A 288 12.26 32.63 0.59
C PHE A 288 11.55 33.52 -0.44
N SER A 289 12.13 34.70 -0.71
CA SER A 289 11.64 35.64 -1.73
C SER A 289 11.62 35.05 -3.14
N ALA A 290 12.70 34.39 -3.58
CA ALA A 290 12.79 33.75 -4.89
C ALA A 290 11.77 32.60 -5.01
N GLY A 291 11.71 31.76 -3.97
CA GLY A 291 10.83 30.61 -3.90
C GLY A 291 9.36 31.01 -3.93
N LEU A 292 8.94 31.93 -3.07
CA LEU A 292 7.56 32.39 -3.00
C LEU A 292 7.14 33.13 -4.28
N THR A 293 8.02 33.98 -4.83
CA THR A 293 7.75 34.69 -6.10
C THR A 293 7.52 33.70 -7.24
N PHE A 294 8.35 32.67 -7.34
CA PHE A 294 8.18 31.61 -8.33
C PHE A 294 6.85 30.86 -8.15
N LEU A 295 6.50 30.49 -6.90
CA LEU A 295 5.24 29.83 -6.59
C LEU A 295 4.04 30.66 -7.03
N VAL A 296 4.01 31.95 -6.67
CA VAL A 296 2.92 32.87 -6.99
C VAL A 296 2.77 33.03 -8.51
N ILE A 297 3.86 33.32 -9.23
CA ILE A 297 3.82 33.54 -10.68
C ILE A 297 3.30 32.28 -11.40
N ASN A 298 3.85 31.12 -11.07
CA ASN A 298 3.49 29.89 -11.78
C ASN A 298 2.11 29.36 -11.37
N PHE A 299 1.69 29.55 -10.12
CA PHE A 299 0.33 29.27 -9.68
C PHE A 299 -0.68 30.05 -10.54
N PHE A 300 -0.54 31.37 -10.64
CA PHE A 300 -1.44 32.19 -11.46
C PHE A 300 -1.30 31.90 -12.96
N THR A 301 -0.10 31.56 -13.44
CA THR A 301 0.11 31.19 -14.84
C THR A 301 -0.70 29.94 -15.20
N PHE A 302 -0.61 28.89 -14.39
CA PHE A 302 -1.33 27.65 -14.66
C PHE A 302 -2.82 27.74 -14.34
N TYR A 303 -3.21 28.56 -13.35
CA TYR A 303 -4.61 28.86 -13.06
C TYR A 303 -5.24 29.64 -14.23
N GLY A 304 -4.54 30.66 -14.74
CA GLY A 304 -4.96 31.43 -15.90
C GLY A 304 -5.07 30.57 -17.16
N ALA A 305 -4.14 29.64 -17.37
CA ALA A 305 -4.20 28.72 -18.51
C ALA A 305 -5.44 27.81 -18.43
N PHE A 306 -5.73 27.26 -17.25
CA PHE A 306 -6.95 26.48 -17.00
C PHE A 306 -8.21 27.30 -17.33
N LEU A 307 -8.28 28.54 -16.83
CA LEU A 307 -9.44 29.40 -17.04
C LEU A 307 -9.57 29.85 -18.51
N SER A 308 -8.45 30.06 -19.21
CA SER A 308 -8.42 30.45 -20.62
C SER A 308 -9.12 29.45 -21.54
N TYR A 309 -8.91 28.15 -21.30
CA TYR A 309 -9.53 27.09 -22.10
C TYR A 309 -11.05 27.11 -21.99
N LYS A 310 -11.59 27.44 -20.81
CA LYS A 310 -13.03 27.49 -20.62
C LYS A 310 -13.68 28.76 -21.15
N ILE A 311 -13.14 29.92 -20.76
CA ILE A 311 -13.75 31.22 -21.10
C ILE A 311 -13.81 31.42 -22.60
N LEU A 312 -12.75 31.04 -23.32
CA LEU A 312 -12.63 31.33 -24.75
C LEU A 312 -13.17 30.21 -25.65
N LYS A 313 -13.20 28.96 -25.18
CA LYS A 313 -13.46 27.80 -26.06
C LYS A 313 -14.65 26.94 -25.65
N LYS A 314 -15.32 27.26 -24.55
CA LYS A 314 -16.61 26.67 -24.12
C LYS A 314 -16.63 25.13 -24.09
N GLU A 315 -15.51 24.49 -23.78
CA GLU A 315 -15.44 23.02 -23.72
C GLU A 315 -15.98 22.46 -22.40
N LEU A 316 -16.56 21.25 -22.47
CA LEU A 316 -17.00 20.46 -21.30
C LEU A 316 -15.80 19.76 -20.64
N TYR A 317 -15.82 19.69 -19.30
CA TYR A 317 -14.68 19.17 -18.54
C TYR A 317 -14.42 17.69 -18.74
N ARG A 318 -13.13 17.37 -18.87
CA ARG A 318 -12.57 16.03 -18.62
C ARG A 318 -11.90 16.01 -17.25
N LEU A 319 -11.98 14.88 -16.54
CA LEU A 319 -11.40 14.67 -15.20
C LEU A 319 -9.93 15.11 -15.07
N GLY A 320 -9.14 15.00 -16.13
CA GLY A 320 -7.74 15.40 -16.14
C GLY A 320 -7.51 16.88 -15.84
N GLU A 321 -8.38 17.78 -16.30
CA GLU A 321 -8.19 19.23 -16.15
C GLU A 321 -8.48 19.71 -14.72
N ILE A 322 -9.53 19.14 -14.12
CA ILE A 322 -9.84 19.34 -12.70
C ILE A 322 -8.68 18.82 -11.85
N GLY A 323 -8.09 17.68 -12.24
CA GLY A 323 -6.91 17.13 -11.59
C GLY A 323 -5.69 18.06 -11.61
N VAL A 324 -5.40 18.72 -12.74
CA VAL A 324 -4.29 19.69 -12.80
C VAL A 324 -4.58 20.93 -11.96
N LEU A 325 -5.80 21.46 -11.96
CA LEU A 325 -6.16 22.60 -11.11
C LEU A 325 -6.04 22.25 -9.62
N LEU A 326 -6.54 21.08 -9.22
CA LEU A 326 -6.41 20.57 -7.86
C LEU A 326 -4.93 20.49 -7.46
N LEU A 327 -4.11 19.84 -8.30
CA LEU A 327 -2.70 19.65 -8.04
C LEU A 327 -1.95 21.00 -8.01
N ASN A 328 -2.32 21.97 -8.84
CA ASN A 328 -1.78 23.33 -8.82
C ASN A 328 -2.04 24.01 -7.46
N ALA A 329 -3.28 23.92 -6.97
CA ALA A 329 -3.68 24.49 -5.69
C ALA A 329 -2.96 23.82 -4.51
N LEU A 330 -2.86 22.49 -4.52
CA LEU A 330 -2.17 21.73 -3.48
C LEU A 330 -0.66 21.99 -3.50
N LEU A 331 -0.01 22.00 -4.67
CA LEU A 331 1.42 22.26 -4.77
C LEU A 331 1.78 23.68 -4.34
N PHE A 332 1.01 24.68 -4.76
CA PHE A 332 1.19 26.06 -4.29
C PHE A 332 1.07 26.14 -2.76
N PHE A 333 0.03 25.51 -2.20
CA PHE A 333 -0.18 25.49 -0.76
C PHE A 333 0.95 24.78 -0.01
N PHE A 334 1.24 23.51 -0.30
CA PHE A 334 2.20 22.72 0.46
C PHE A 334 3.63 23.26 0.34
N LEU A 335 4.05 23.69 -0.86
CA LEU A 335 5.38 24.26 -1.07
C LEU A 335 5.50 25.65 -0.43
N GLY A 336 4.45 26.46 -0.50
CA GLY A 336 4.42 27.76 0.17
C GLY A 336 4.38 27.62 1.69
N ALA A 337 3.59 26.69 2.20
CA ALA A 337 3.50 26.34 3.62
C ALA A 337 4.86 25.87 4.16
N TYR A 338 5.57 25.03 3.41
CA TYR A 338 6.93 24.61 3.74
C TYR A 338 7.89 25.82 3.82
N LEU A 339 7.88 26.71 2.81
CA LEU A 339 8.71 27.91 2.82
C LEU A 339 8.41 28.85 4.00
N VAL A 340 7.13 29.13 4.25
CA VAL A 340 6.69 29.99 5.35
C VAL A 340 7.05 29.38 6.70
N GLY A 341 6.87 28.07 6.85
CA GLY A 341 7.23 27.33 8.06
C GLY A 341 8.73 27.38 8.36
N GLN A 342 9.57 27.22 7.33
CA GLN A 342 11.03 27.27 7.47
C GLN A 342 11.57 28.69 7.69
N GLU A 343 10.97 29.71 7.09
CA GLU A 343 11.46 31.09 7.25
C GLU A 343 11.03 31.69 8.60
N PHE A 344 9.74 31.58 8.94
CA PHE A 344 9.17 32.31 10.06
C PHE A 344 9.03 31.49 11.34
N HIS A 345 9.02 30.15 11.26
CA HIS A 345 8.84 29.25 12.42
C HIS A 345 7.63 29.62 13.30
N ASN A 346 6.57 30.17 12.71
CA ASN A 346 5.42 30.71 13.42
C ASN A 346 4.12 30.21 12.79
N PHE A 347 3.35 29.44 13.57
CA PHE A 347 2.09 28.85 13.13
C PHE A 347 1.04 29.89 12.74
N HIS A 348 0.97 31.03 13.42
CA HIS A 348 0.03 32.10 13.06
C HIS A 348 0.30 32.68 11.66
N ILE A 349 1.58 32.85 11.29
CA ILE A 349 1.95 33.33 9.95
C ILE A 349 1.57 32.29 8.89
N LEU A 350 1.75 31.00 9.21
CA LEU A 350 1.32 29.90 8.34
C LEU A 350 -0.22 29.84 8.21
N THR A 351 -0.96 30.09 9.28
CA THR A 351 -2.43 30.23 9.27
C THR A 351 -2.85 31.36 8.34
N TRP A 352 -2.24 32.54 8.47
CA TRP A 352 -2.55 33.69 7.60
C TRP A 352 -2.21 33.41 6.13
N PHE A 353 -1.11 32.71 5.85
CA PHE A 353 -0.79 32.24 4.50
C PHE A 353 -1.88 31.29 3.96
N THR A 354 -2.35 30.36 4.79
CA THR A 354 -3.41 29.40 4.43
C THR A 354 -4.74 30.11 4.16
N ILE A 355 -5.12 31.08 5.01
CA ILE A 355 -6.31 31.92 4.82
C ILE A 355 -6.18 32.77 3.55
N ALA A 356 -5.02 33.35 3.28
CA ALA A 356 -4.77 34.10 2.05
C ALA A 356 -4.94 33.21 0.81
N ASN A 357 -4.44 31.97 0.86
CA ASN A 357 -4.65 30.99 -0.22
C ASN A 357 -6.14 30.67 -0.43
N ALA A 358 -6.90 30.45 0.64
CA ALA A 358 -8.35 30.27 0.57
C ALA A 358 -9.07 31.49 -0.05
N ALA A 359 -8.67 32.70 0.36
CA ALA A 359 -9.23 33.95 -0.14
C ALA A 359 -9.02 34.12 -1.65
N ILE A 360 -7.87 33.70 -2.18
CA ILE A 360 -7.61 33.70 -3.63
C ILE A 360 -8.64 32.83 -4.37
N HIS A 361 -8.92 31.62 -3.87
CA HIS A 361 -9.93 30.74 -4.47
C HIS A 361 -11.34 31.33 -4.40
N PHE A 362 -11.73 31.92 -3.26
CA PHE A 362 -13.02 32.60 -3.14
C PHE A 362 -13.13 33.81 -4.06
N ALA A 363 -12.09 34.63 -4.17
CA ALA A 363 -12.07 35.78 -5.05
C ALA A 363 -12.25 35.36 -6.51
N VAL A 364 -11.51 34.34 -6.96
CA VAL A 364 -11.65 33.82 -8.32
C VAL A 364 -13.04 33.20 -8.55
N GLY A 365 -13.54 32.43 -7.59
CA GLY A 365 -14.91 31.89 -7.63
C GLY A 365 -15.97 32.97 -7.74
N TYR A 366 -15.84 34.06 -6.98
CA TYR A 366 -16.72 35.23 -7.04
C TYR A 366 -16.68 35.90 -8.42
N PHE A 367 -15.50 36.15 -8.98
CA PHE A 367 -15.38 36.76 -10.31
C PHE A 367 -15.99 35.88 -11.41
N ILE A 368 -15.74 34.57 -11.34
CA ILE A 368 -16.31 33.59 -12.27
C ILE A 368 -17.84 33.59 -12.22
N TYR A 369 -18.41 33.59 -11.01
CA TYR A 369 -19.85 33.64 -10.79
C TYR A 369 -20.45 34.94 -11.33
N ARG A 370 -19.87 36.10 -10.96
CA ARG A 370 -20.35 37.43 -11.34
C ARG A 370 -20.36 37.60 -12.86
N LEU A 371 -19.31 37.13 -13.54
CA LEU A 371 -19.13 37.30 -14.97
C LEU A 371 -19.80 36.17 -15.80
N ARG A 372 -20.47 35.20 -15.16
CA ARG A 372 -21.10 34.02 -15.79
C ARG A 372 -20.15 33.28 -16.75
N LEU A 373 -18.88 33.21 -16.39
CA LEU A 373 -17.79 32.75 -17.27
C LEU A 373 -17.76 31.23 -17.44
N VAL A 374 -18.41 30.49 -16.55
CA VAL A 374 -18.14 29.08 -16.29
C VAL A 374 -19.40 28.40 -15.72
N ASP A 375 -19.70 27.16 -16.13
CA ASP A 375 -20.73 26.30 -15.50
C ASP A 375 -20.61 26.15 -13.98
N GLU A 376 -21.76 25.90 -13.36
CA GLU A 376 -21.95 25.79 -11.91
C GLU A 376 -20.98 24.80 -11.24
N THR A 377 -20.66 23.68 -11.89
CA THR A 377 -19.77 22.64 -11.34
C THR A 377 -18.37 23.17 -11.00
N VAL A 378 -17.81 24.08 -11.80
CA VAL A 378 -16.45 24.59 -11.57
C VAL A 378 -16.44 25.74 -10.60
N PHE A 379 -17.50 26.53 -10.58
CA PHE A 379 -17.73 27.46 -9.49
C PHE A 379 -17.78 26.70 -8.14
N GLN A 380 -18.57 25.62 -8.06
CA GLN A 380 -18.65 24.76 -6.87
C GLN A 380 -17.30 24.12 -6.53
N PHE A 381 -16.53 23.66 -7.51
CA PHE A 381 -15.19 23.11 -7.29
C PHE A 381 -14.21 24.14 -6.72
N ILE A 382 -14.16 25.35 -7.29
CA ILE A 382 -13.28 26.43 -6.81
C ILE A 382 -13.69 26.89 -5.42
N LEU A 383 -15.00 26.99 -5.13
CA LEU A 383 -15.48 27.22 -3.77
C LEU A 383 -15.07 26.09 -2.83
N GLY A 384 -15.14 24.83 -3.29
CA GLY A 384 -14.67 23.67 -2.55
C GLY A 384 -13.19 23.76 -2.17
N LEU A 385 -12.33 24.25 -3.07
CA LEU A 385 -10.91 24.51 -2.76
C LEU A 385 -10.75 25.62 -1.70
N GLY A 386 -11.52 26.71 -1.80
CA GLY A 386 -11.51 27.76 -0.78
C GLY A 386 -11.93 27.24 0.59
N LEU A 387 -13.02 26.47 0.66
CA LEU A 387 -13.49 25.82 1.88
C LEU A 387 -12.46 24.84 2.43
N LEU A 388 -11.84 24.03 1.57
CA LEU A 388 -10.77 23.10 1.96
C LEU A 388 -9.65 23.83 2.68
N PHE A 389 -9.13 24.94 2.13
CA PHE A 389 -8.04 25.67 2.76
C PHE A 389 -8.47 26.44 4.02
N ILE A 390 -9.72 26.94 4.09
CA ILE A 390 -10.25 27.45 5.37
C ILE A 390 -10.23 26.36 6.43
N THR A 391 -10.76 25.19 6.10
CA THR A 391 -10.80 24.05 7.03
C THR A 391 -9.39 23.63 7.45
N VAL A 392 -8.40 23.65 6.54
CA VAL A 392 -6.99 23.37 6.84
C VAL A 392 -6.32 24.46 7.69
N ALA A 393 -6.76 25.72 7.62
CA ALA A 393 -6.21 26.79 8.45
C ALA A 393 -6.51 26.58 9.94
N ILE A 394 -7.66 26.00 10.27
CA ILE A 394 -8.08 25.79 11.66
C ILE A 394 -7.10 24.88 12.43
N PRO A 395 -6.73 23.67 11.95
CA PRO A 395 -5.78 22.81 12.65
C PRO A 395 -4.32 23.27 12.56
N ILE A 396 -4.00 24.26 11.73
CA ILE A 396 -2.68 24.92 11.75
C ILE A 396 -2.62 25.90 12.93
N GLU A 397 -3.72 26.59 13.22
CA GLU A 397 -3.83 27.55 14.32
C GLU A 397 -4.08 26.88 15.66
N LEU A 398 -4.83 25.77 15.66
CA LEU A 398 -5.22 25.06 16.86
C LEU A 398 -4.32 23.85 17.10
N ASP A 399 -3.77 23.76 18.31
CA ASP A 399 -2.90 22.65 18.71
C ASP A 399 -3.67 21.46 19.30
N GLY A 400 -3.09 20.27 19.10
CA GLY A 400 -3.46 19.02 19.77
C GLY A 400 -4.92 18.60 19.56
N ASN A 401 -5.61 18.33 20.68
CA ASN A 401 -6.94 17.71 20.71
C ASN A 401 -8.01 18.43 19.88
N TRP A 402 -7.88 19.74 19.65
CA TRP A 402 -8.84 20.53 18.87
C TRP A 402 -8.90 20.11 17.40
N VAL A 403 -7.77 19.69 16.83
CA VAL A 403 -7.67 19.19 15.45
C VAL A 403 -8.57 17.98 15.26
N THR A 404 -8.49 17.01 16.18
CA THR A 404 -9.29 15.79 16.16
C THR A 404 -10.78 16.06 16.30
N ILE A 405 -11.17 17.03 17.15
CA ILE A 405 -12.57 17.44 17.32
C ILE A 405 -13.13 17.96 16.01
N LEU A 406 -12.40 18.84 15.32
CA LEU A 406 -12.84 19.49 14.09
C LEU A 406 -13.08 18.49 12.97
N TRP A 407 -12.09 17.64 12.66
CA TRP A 407 -12.24 16.63 11.61
C TRP A 407 -13.41 15.70 11.88
N THR A 408 -13.56 15.28 13.14
CA THR A 408 -14.62 14.36 13.53
C THR A 408 -15.99 15.03 13.45
N PHE A 409 -16.09 16.28 13.87
CA PHE A 409 -17.32 17.06 13.81
C PHE A 409 -17.75 17.34 12.38
N GLU A 410 -16.84 17.77 11.51
CA GLU A 410 -17.11 18.01 10.09
C GLU A 410 -17.58 16.73 9.38
N ALA A 411 -16.87 15.61 9.58
CA ALA A 411 -17.28 14.31 9.06
C ALA A 411 -18.70 13.94 9.53
N THR A 412 -19.00 14.16 10.81
CA THR A 412 -20.31 13.88 11.41
C THR A 412 -21.41 14.75 10.81
N ALA A 413 -21.14 16.05 10.65
CA ALA A 413 -22.07 17.00 10.05
C ALA A 413 -22.36 16.67 8.58
N LEU A 414 -21.34 16.31 7.80
CA LEU A 414 -21.49 15.91 6.40
C LEU A 414 -22.34 14.64 6.27
N ILE A 415 -22.12 13.62 7.10
CA ILE A 415 -22.96 12.41 7.08
C ILE A 415 -24.39 12.71 7.53
N PHE A 416 -24.56 13.60 8.51
CA PHE A 416 -25.89 14.04 8.91
C PHE A 416 -26.63 14.69 7.73
N VAL A 417 -26.00 15.62 7.01
CA VAL A 417 -26.57 16.25 5.82
C VAL A 417 -26.81 15.22 4.72
N ALA A 418 -25.82 14.38 4.41
CA ALA A 418 -25.91 13.34 3.39
C ALA A 418 -27.14 12.44 3.56
N THR A 419 -27.34 11.96 4.79
CA THR A 419 -28.46 11.08 5.16
C THR A 419 -29.80 11.83 5.23
N LYS A 420 -29.79 13.15 5.43
CA LYS A 420 -31.01 14.00 5.46
C LYS A 420 -31.44 14.41 4.05
N THR A 421 -30.50 14.73 3.17
CA THR A 421 -30.76 15.21 1.80
C THR A 421 -30.72 14.11 0.75
N ASN A 422 -30.33 12.89 1.12
CA ASN A 422 -30.13 11.74 0.24
C ASN A 422 -29.17 12.05 -0.92
N ARG A 423 -28.04 12.68 -0.60
CA ARG A 423 -27.01 13.09 -1.57
C ARG A 423 -25.70 12.38 -1.22
N ASP A 424 -25.31 11.42 -2.04
CA ASP A 424 -24.12 10.58 -1.81
C ASP A 424 -22.80 11.34 -1.89
N LEU A 425 -22.76 12.48 -2.58
CA LEU A 425 -21.57 13.34 -2.69
C LEU A 425 -20.99 13.70 -1.30
N TYR A 426 -21.85 14.01 -0.33
CA TYR A 426 -21.42 14.35 1.02
C TYR A 426 -20.80 13.14 1.77
N LEU A 427 -21.19 11.91 1.42
CA LEU A 427 -20.54 10.70 1.95
C LEU A 427 -19.15 10.51 1.36
N GLU A 428 -18.98 10.79 0.06
CA GLU A 428 -17.67 10.75 -0.59
C GLU A 428 -16.70 11.78 0.01
N ILE A 429 -17.19 12.97 0.37
CA ILE A 429 -16.40 14.02 1.04
C ILE A 429 -16.14 13.68 2.52
N ALA A 430 -17.09 13.06 3.21
CA ALA A 430 -16.90 12.68 4.63
C ALA A 430 -15.86 11.57 4.82
N LEU A 431 -15.65 10.70 3.82
CA LEU A 431 -14.73 9.56 3.91
C LEU A 431 -13.28 9.96 4.27
N PRO A 432 -12.60 10.87 3.55
CA PRO A 432 -11.25 11.31 3.93
C PRO A 432 -11.20 11.97 5.31
N LEU A 433 -12.24 12.72 5.70
CA LEU A 433 -12.31 13.36 7.02
C LEU A 433 -12.41 12.33 8.15
N ILE A 434 -13.15 11.23 7.95
CA ILE A 434 -13.15 10.10 8.90
C ILE A 434 -11.75 9.52 9.05
N ILE A 435 -11.05 9.29 7.94
CA ILE A 435 -9.70 8.70 7.95
C ILE A 435 -8.73 9.62 8.71
N ILE A 436 -8.75 10.92 8.40
CA ILE A 436 -7.92 11.92 9.08
C ILE A 436 -8.28 12.02 10.56
N SER A 437 -9.57 11.94 10.92
CA SER A 437 -10.01 11.93 12.33
C SER A 437 -9.43 10.76 13.12
N VAL A 438 -9.39 9.57 12.51
CA VAL A 438 -8.79 8.38 13.14
C VAL A 438 -7.28 8.57 13.31
N ILE A 439 -6.59 9.04 12.27
CA ILE A 439 -5.14 9.30 12.32
C ILE A 439 -4.82 10.33 13.41
N SER A 440 -5.59 11.42 13.46
CA SER A 440 -5.44 12.49 14.44
C SER A 440 -5.66 11.97 15.87
N LEU A 441 -6.66 11.11 16.09
CA LEU A 441 -6.88 10.48 17.40
C LEU A 441 -5.71 9.56 17.81
N PHE A 442 -5.16 8.79 16.87
CA PHE A 442 -3.97 7.96 17.15
C PHE A 442 -2.74 8.81 17.49
N GLN A 443 -2.56 9.94 16.81
CA GLN A 443 -1.50 10.90 17.12
C GLN A 443 -1.70 11.49 18.52
N ASP A 444 -2.93 11.90 18.86
CA ASP A 444 -3.25 12.41 20.20
C ASP A 444 -2.95 11.36 21.28
N TRP A 445 -3.31 10.09 21.05
CA TRP A 445 -2.94 9.02 21.99
C TRP A 445 -1.43 8.87 22.13
N SER A 446 -0.70 8.84 21.01
CA SER A 446 0.76 8.69 21.00
C SER A 446 1.49 9.81 21.74
N LEU A 447 1.02 11.04 21.62
CA LEU A 447 1.63 12.21 22.27
C LEU A 447 1.27 12.33 23.75
N ASN A 448 0.09 11.83 24.15
CA ASN A 448 -0.45 12.09 25.48
C ASN A 448 -0.31 10.94 26.48
N TYR A 449 -0.18 9.69 26.03
CA TYR A 449 -0.05 8.53 26.91
C TYR A 449 1.42 8.14 27.09
N PRO A 450 1.97 8.19 28.32
CA PRO A 450 3.41 8.00 28.57
C PRO A 450 3.98 6.68 28.07
N PHE A 451 3.23 5.57 28.14
CA PHE A 451 3.73 4.25 27.72
C PHE A 451 4.01 4.13 26.21
N ILE A 452 3.45 5.04 25.39
CA ILE A 452 3.69 5.08 23.95
C ILE A 452 4.99 5.87 23.65
N GLN A 453 5.42 6.74 24.57
CA GLN A 453 6.60 7.58 24.43
C GLN A 453 7.75 7.04 25.30
N THR A 454 8.81 6.54 24.67
CA THR A 454 10.00 5.98 25.36
C THR A 454 10.85 6.99 26.14
N SER A 455 10.46 8.28 26.20
CA SER A 455 11.23 9.32 26.89
C SER A 455 10.56 9.76 28.20
N LEU A 456 11.36 9.85 29.26
CA LEU A 456 11.04 10.32 30.62
C LEU A 456 10.49 11.79 30.70
N ALA A 457 10.08 12.40 29.59
CA ALA A 457 10.07 13.85 29.45
C ALA A 457 8.82 14.60 29.96
N ASN A 458 7.75 13.95 30.42
CA ASN A 458 6.57 14.69 30.88
C ASN A 458 6.03 14.20 32.23
N SER A 459 6.70 14.60 33.32
CA SER A 459 6.14 14.54 34.69
C SER A 459 4.77 15.22 34.80
N ALA A 460 4.46 16.19 33.92
CA ALA A 460 3.15 16.83 33.83
C ALA A 460 2.01 15.90 33.33
N SER A 461 2.31 14.90 32.49
CA SER A 461 1.31 13.93 32.01
C SER A 461 0.79 13.04 33.14
N TYR A 462 1.60 12.80 34.17
CA TYR A 462 1.26 11.96 35.31
C TYR A 462 0.41 12.65 36.39
N ASN A 463 0.11 13.95 36.25
CA ASN A 463 -0.82 14.69 37.13
C ASN A 463 -2.28 14.58 36.66
N LYS A 464 -2.54 13.92 35.52
CA LYS A 464 -3.90 13.69 35.02
C LYS A 464 -4.56 12.53 35.77
N THR A 465 -5.84 12.67 36.07
CA THR A 465 -6.66 11.60 36.66
C THR A 465 -7.14 10.63 35.57
N PRO A 466 -6.89 9.31 35.70
CA PRO A 466 -7.44 8.33 34.77
C PRO A 466 -8.96 8.44 34.70
N PHE A 467 -9.52 8.26 33.51
CA PHE A 467 -10.95 8.40 33.18
C PHE A 467 -11.55 9.79 33.43
N VAL A 468 -10.77 10.76 33.93
CA VAL A 468 -11.20 12.14 34.19
C VAL A 468 -10.12 13.06 33.66
N ASN A 469 -9.92 13.05 32.35
CA ASN A 469 -8.97 13.92 31.67
C ASN A 469 -9.46 14.30 30.26
N VAL A 470 -8.84 15.35 29.69
CA VAL A 470 -9.25 15.90 28.39
C VAL A 470 -9.08 14.90 27.25
N ASN A 471 -8.10 13.99 27.32
CA ASN A 471 -7.84 13.00 26.27
C ASN A 471 -8.90 11.89 26.28
N PHE A 472 -9.35 11.48 27.47
CA PHE A 472 -10.50 10.61 27.61
C PHE A 472 -11.77 11.26 27.08
N ALA A 473 -12.02 12.52 27.45
CA ALA A 473 -13.20 13.26 26.99
C ALA A 473 -13.21 13.42 25.46
N LEU A 474 -12.05 13.73 24.85
CA LEU A 474 -11.87 13.74 23.41
C LEU A 474 -12.20 12.37 22.78
N SER A 475 -11.62 11.31 23.32
CA SER A 475 -11.79 9.96 22.78
C SER A 475 -13.26 9.50 22.88
N LEU A 476 -13.96 9.87 23.96
CA LEU A 476 -15.40 9.67 24.11
C LEU A 476 -16.21 10.50 23.12
N PHE A 477 -15.84 11.76 22.87
CA PHE A 477 -16.47 12.59 21.85
C PHE A 477 -16.35 11.93 20.47
N VAL A 478 -15.14 11.52 20.08
CA VAL A 478 -14.91 10.84 18.80
C VAL A 478 -15.69 9.53 18.72
N CYS A 479 -15.64 8.72 19.77
CA CYS A 479 -16.41 7.50 19.86
C CYS A 479 -17.93 7.75 19.70
N GLY A 480 -18.46 8.80 20.33
CA GLY A 480 -19.86 9.20 20.23
C GLY A 480 -20.25 9.60 18.80
N CYS A 481 -19.40 10.39 18.13
CA CYS A 481 -19.55 10.75 16.73
C CYS A 481 -19.55 9.53 15.81
N PHE A 482 -18.60 8.61 15.97
CA PHE A 482 -18.54 7.37 15.17
C PHE A 482 -19.76 6.48 15.39
N GLY A 483 -20.23 6.37 16.64
CA GLY A 483 -21.47 5.66 16.96
C GLY A 483 -22.70 6.32 16.31
N PHE A 484 -22.79 7.64 16.36
CA PHE A 484 -23.86 8.41 15.70
C PHE A 484 -23.85 8.23 14.18
N MET A 485 -22.69 8.39 13.54
CA MET A 485 -22.52 8.21 12.09
C MET A 485 -22.93 6.78 11.68
N SER A 486 -22.47 5.77 12.42
CA SER A 486 -22.83 4.36 12.17
C SER A 486 -24.35 4.12 12.29
N ALA A 487 -24.99 4.67 13.32
CA ALA A 487 -26.43 4.54 13.53
C ALA A 487 -27.26 5.24 12.43
N ARG A 488 -26.82 6.41 11.96
CA ARG A 488 -27.50 7.17 10.90
C ARG A 488 -27.48 6.42 9.58
N ILE A 489 -26.31 5.96 9.16
CA ILE A 489 -26.13 5.22 7.90
C ILE A 489 -26.91 3.90 7.92
N GLY A 490 -26.88 3.19 9.06
CA GLY A 490 -27.64 1.94 9.22
C GLY A 490 -29.15 2.10 9.02
N ARG A 491 -29.69 3.29 9.28
CA ARG A 491 -31.12 3.61 9.08
C ARG A 491 -31.44 4.11 7.67
N SER A 492 -30.59 4.95 7.07
CA SER A 492 -30.90 5.61 5.80
C SER A 492 -30.56 4.79 4.56
N LYS A 493 -29.64 3.82 4.65
CA LYS A 493 -29.14 2.98 3.52
C LYS A 493 -28.90 3.78 2.22
N PRO A 494 -27.89 4.67 2.19
CA PRO A 494 -27.62 5.54 1.04
C PRO A 494 -27.29 4.74 -0.24
N SER A 495 -27.60 5.30 -1.41
CA SER A 495 -27.37 4.72 -2.74
C SER A 495 -25.94 4.88 -3.27
N ALA A 496 -24.99 5.23 -2.40
CA ALA A 496 -23.61 5.54 -2.78
C ALA A 496 -22.94 4.40 -3.56
N LYS A 497 -21.86 4.74 -4.29
CA LYS A 497 -21.03 3.76 -5.02
C LYS A 497 -20.69 2.55 -4.13
N ALA A 498 -20.59 1.36 -4.73
CA ALA A 498 -20.43 0.09 -4.01
C ALA A 498 -19.31 0.10 -2.96
N TYR A 499 -18.15 0.71 -3.28
CA TYR A 499 -17.04 0.85 -2.35
C TYR A 499 -17.40 1.70 -1.11
N THR A 500 -17.95 2.90 -1.31
CA THR A 500 -18.41 3.80 -0.24
C THR A 500 -19.46 3.13 0.63
N SER A 501 -20.44 2.47 0.01
CA SER A 501 -21.49 1.74 0.74
C SER A 501 -20.93 0.58 1.57
N SER A 502 -19.95 -0.17 1.04
CA SER A 502 -19.25 -1.24 1.77
C SER A 502 -18.44 -0.69 2.97
N PHE A 503 -17.69 0.40 2.77
CA PHE A 503 -16.94 1.06 3.84
C PHE A 503 -17.86 1.47 4.99
N PHE A 504 -18.93 2.20 4.69
CA PHE A 504 -19.84 2.73 5.70
C PHE A 504 -20.66 1.64 6.41
N SER A 505 -20.97 0.53 5.74
CA SER A 505 -21.74 -0.58 6.32
C SER A 505 -20.93 -1.57 7.16
N LYS A 506 -19.62 -1.66 6.93
CA LYS A 506 -18.71 -2.61 7.61
C LYS A 506 -17.58 -1.94 8.39
N ALA A 507 -16.81 -1.05 7.75
CA ALA A 507 -15.62 -0.44 8.35
C ALA A 507 -15.97 0.60 9.42
N LEU A 508 -16.99 1.43 9.20
CA LEU A 508 -17.36 2.46 10.17
C LEU A 508 -17.84 1.89 11.53
N PRO A 509 -18.76 0.89 11.59
CA PRO A 509 -19.09 0.22 12.84
C PRO A 509 -17.88 -0.46 13.51
N LEU A 510 -16.97 -1.05 12.72
CA LEU A 510 -15.75 -1.64 13.24
C LEU A 510 -14.82 -0.58 13.85
N ALA A 511 -14.67 0.57 13.20
CA ALA A 511 -13.89 1.69 13.70
C ALA A 511 -14.44 2.22 15.02
N PHE A 512 -15.77 2.35 15.16
CA PHE A 512 -16.40 2.69 16.43
C PHE A 512 -16.00 1.73 17.56
N LEU A 513 -16.05 0.42 17.31
CA LEU A 513 -15.69 -0.60 18.31
C LEU A 513 -14.20 -0.60 18.63
N ALA A 514 -13.34 -0.39 17.64
CA ALA A 514 -11.90 -0.31 17.84
C ALA A 514 -11.55 0.95 18.66
N ILE A 515 -12.13 2.10 18.32
CA ILE A 515 -11.91 3.37 19.03
C ILE A 515 -12.36 3.25 20.48
N LEU A 516 -13.54 2.70 20.75
CA LEU A 516 -14.02 2.48 22.12
C LEU A 516 -13.09 1.56 22.91
N TYR A 517 -12.64 0.46 22.29
CA TYR A 517 -11.70 -0.47 22.91
C TYR A 517 -10.40 0.23 23.30
N PHE A 518 -9.75 0.92 22.36
CA PHE A 518 -8.46 1.58 22.61
C PHE A 518 -8.59 2.76 23.57
N THR A 519 -9.72 3.48 23.54
CA THR A 519 -10.02 4.55 24.50
C THR A 519 -9.98 4.03 25.94
N LEU A 520 -10.68 2.92 26.21
CA LEU A 520 -10.73 2.31 27.54
C LEU A 520 -9.41 1.60 27.89
N TYR A 521 -8.79 0.92 26.92
CA TYR A 521 -7.51 0.24 27.08
C TYR A 521 -6.42 1.22 27.52
N ASN A 522 -6.30 2.36 26.85
CA ASN A 522 -5.29 3.38 27.15
C ASN A 522 -5.48 3.97 28.55
N GLU A 523 -6.72 4.19 28.98
CA GLU A 523 -7.01 4.67 30.34
C GLU A 523 -6.74 3.63 31.43
N ILE A 524 -7.05 2.35 31.18
CA ILE A 524 -6.69 1.26 32.11
C ILE A 524 -5.17 1.16 32.21
N HIS A 525 -4.46 1.22 31.08
CA HIS A 525 -2.99 1.21 31.06
C HIS A 525 -2.42 2.40 31.84
N PHE A 526 -2.93 3.60 31.58
CA PHE A 526 -2.51 4.84 32.25
C PHE A 526 -2.79 4.82 33.76
N ALA A 527 -3.90 4.22 34.18
CA ALA A 527 -4.20 4.03 35.60
C ALA A 527 -3.13 3.19 36.31
N TRP A 528 -2.62 2.14 35.66
CA TRP A 528 -1.51 1.34 36.18
C TRP A 528 -0.17 2.08 36.14
N ASP A 529 0.14 2.79 35.06
CA ASP A 529 1.41 3.54 34.95
C ASP A 529 1.59 4.56 36.08
N ARG A 530 0.48 5.11 36.59
CA ARG A 530 0.49 6.00 37.76
C ARG A 530 0.89 5.29 39.06
N GLU A 531 0.49 4.03 39.23
CA GLU A 531 0.80 3.21 40.42
C GLU A 531 2.21 2.59 40.33
N ILE A 532 2.73 2.32 39.13
CA ILE A 532 4.05 1.71 38.86
C ILE A 532 5.25 2.67 39.13
N ARG A 533 5.02 3.83 39.78
CA ARG A 533 6.06 4.85 40.08
C ARG A 533 7.24 4.39 40.94
N VAL A 534 7.20 3.16 41.46
CA VAL A 534 8.30 2.48 42.15
C VAL A 534 8.56 1.19 41.36
N ASP A 535 9.84 0.91 41.06
CA ASP A 535 10.32 -0.20 40.23
C ASP A 535 9.90 -1.58 40.79
N ASN A 536 8.62 -1.91 40.61
CA ASN A 536 7.95 -3.08 41.18
C ASN A 536 7.45 -3.95 40.04
N SER A 537 8.26 -4.95 39.72
CA SER A 537 8.00 -5.93 38.67
C SER A 537 6.64 -6.63 38.80
N ALA A 538 6.09 -6.76 40.01
CA ALA A 538 4.77 -7.35 40.21
C ALA A 538 3.63 -6.47 39.65
N LEU A 539 3.73 -5.15 39.76
CA LEU A 539 2.69 -4.23 39.27
C LEU A 539 2.60 -4.25 37.73
N LEU A 540 3.72 -4.42 37.03
CA LEU A 540 3.76 -4.59 35.57
C LEU A 540 3.03 -5.87 35.13
N LEU A 541 3.17 -6.95 35.90
CA LEU A 541 2.45 -8.21 35.65
C LEU A 541 0.95 -8.05 35.93
N TYR A 542 0.56 -7.34 37.00
CA TYR A 542 -0.85 -7.03 37.29
C TYR A 542 -1.49 -6.14 36.20
N GLN A 543 -0.76 -5.14 35.70
CA GLN A 543 -1.18 -4.34 34.56
C GLN A 543 -1.44 -5.23 33.34
N SER A 544 -0.47 -6.07 32.98
CA SER A 544 -0.54 -6.96 31.81
C SER A 544 -1.78 -7.88 31.86
N ILE A 545 -2.00 -8.58 32.99
CA ILE A 545 -3.16 -9.46 33.13
C ILE A 545 -4.48 -8.68 33.16
N SER A 546 -4.51 -7.47 33.74
CA SER A 546 -5.72 -6.64 33.75
C SER A 546 -6.18 -6.22 32.35
N LEU A 547 -5.25 -5.90 31.46
CA LEU A 547 -5.53 -5.53 30.07
C LEU A 547 -6.05 -6.72 29.26
N ILE A 548 -5.53 -7.93 29.52
CA ILE A 548 -6.03 -9.17 28.94
C ILE A 548 -7.47 -9.45 29.45
N MET A 549 -7.71 -9.31 30.76
CA MET A 549 -9.05 -9.47 31.34
C MET A 549 -10.05 -8.48 30.74
N PHE A 550 -9.66 -7.20 30.62
CA PHE A 550 -10.46 -6.18 29.97
C PHE A 550 -10.83 -6.57 28.53
N THR A 551 -9.87 -7.07 27.75
CA THR A 551 -10.09 -7.51 26.36
C THR A 551 -11.12 -8.64 26.29
N CYS A 552 -11.02 -9.64 27.18
CA CYS A 552 -12.01 -10.72 27.27
C CYS A 552 -13.40 -10.19 27.60
N LEU A 553 -13.52 -9.33 28.62
CA LEU A 553 -14.79 -8.75 29.04
C LEU A 553 -15.41 -7.85 27.97
N TYR A 554 -14.58 -7.06 27.26
CA TYR A 554 -15.01 -6.18 26.19
C TYR A 554 -15.65 -6.97 25.04
N LEU A 555 -14.96 -8.00 24.54
CA LEU A 555 -15.46 -8.85 23.46
C LEU A 555 -16.67 -9.68 23.91
N ALA A 556 -16.69 -10.16 25.16
CA ALA A 556 -17.84 -10.85 25.72
C ALA A 556 -19.09 -9.96 25.75
N SER A 557 -18.93 -8.72 26.24
CA SER A 557 -20.00 -7.72 26.32
C SER A 557 -20.58 -7.42 24.95
N TRP A 558 -19.75 -7.19 23.93
CA TRP A 558 -20.21 -6.94 22.57
C TRP A 558 -20.89 -8.15 21.93
N ASN A 559 -20.43 -9.37 22.23
CA ASN A 559 -21.11 -10.58 21.77
C ASN A 559 -22.51 -10.69 22.39
N PHE A 560 -22.66 -10.47 23.71
CA PHE A 560 -23.97 -10.47 24.35
C PHE A 560 -24.88 -9.35 23.82
N ILE A 561 -24.38 -8.13 23.66
CA ILE A 561 -25.13 -7.01 23.09
C ILE A 561 -25.58 -7.33 21.67
N ASN A 562 -24.72 -7.95 20.85
CA ASN A 562 -25.12 -8.37 19.51
C ASN A 562 -26.19 -9.46 19.55
N SER A 563 -26.05 -10.48 20.40
CA SER A 563 -27.06 -11.54 20.53
C SER A 563 -28.41 -11.02 21.04
N TRP A 564 -28.39 -10.02 21.92
CA TRP A 564 -29.60 -9.47 22.53
C TRP A 564 -30.31 -8.43 21.65
N LYS A 565 -29.56 -7.44 21.13
CA LYS A 565 -30.13 -6.22 20.53
C LYS A 565 -29.83 -6.05 19.04
N ILE A 566 -28.59 -6.27 18.59
CA ILE A 566 -28.17 -5.92 17.20
C ILE A 566 -28.50 -7.05 16.21
N LYS A 567 -28.32 -8.31 16.61
CA LYS A 567 -28.64 -9.55 15.88
C LYS A 567 -28.05 -9.62 14.45
N ARG A 568 -26.85 -9.08 14.24
CA ARG A 568 -26.17 -9.14 12.93
C ARG A 568 -25.24 -10.35 12.83
N PRO A 569 -25.39 -11.23 11.81
CA PRO A 569 -24.59 -12.44 11.67
C PRO A 569 -23.11 -12.16 11.35
N ASP A 570 -22.84 -11.26 10.40
CA ASP A 570 -21.48 -10.84 10.05
C ASP A 570 -20.72 -10.29 11.26
N PHE A 571 -21.44 -9.63 12.16
CA PHE A 571 -20.88 -9.05 13.35
C PHE A 571 -20.53 -10.10 14.41
N HIS A 572 -21.32 -11.18 14.53
CA HIS A 572 -20.95 -12.33 15.35
C HIS A 572 -19.68 -13.02 14.82
N ASN A 573 -19.56 -13.23 13.51
CA ASN A 573 -18.36 -13.85 12.93
C ASN A 573 -17.10 -13.05 13.29
N LEU A 574 -17.13 -11.73 13.13
CA LEU A 574 -16.03 -10.84 13.50
C LEU A 574 -15.68 -10.93 14.99
N LEU A 575 -16.67 -10.78 15.88
CA LEU A 575 -16.43 -10.81 17.34
C LEU A 575 -15.91 -12.17 17.82
N ILE A 576 -16.35 -13.27 17.20
CA ILE A 576 -15.84 -14.61 17.51
C ILE A 576 -14.39 -14.75 17.07
N VAL A 577 -14.04 -14.30 15.86
CA VAL A 577 -12.64 -14.33 15.37
C VAL A 577 -11.73 -13.51 16.29
N LEU A 578 -12.15 -12.29 16.66
CA LEU A 578 -11.41 -11.47 17.64
C LEU A 578 -11.32 -12.15 19.01
N GLY A 579 -12.39 -12.83 19.45
CA GLY A 579 -12.40 -13.62 20.69
C GLY A 579 -11.42 -14.79 20.67
N LEU A 580 -11.23 -15.44 19.52
CA LEU A 580 -10.21 -16.48 19.36
C LEU A 580 -8.79 -15.92 19.47
N PHE A 581 -8.53 -14.75 18.88
CA PHE A 581 -7.25 -14.05 19.07
C PHE A 581 -7.01 -13.63 20.52
N ALA A 582 -8.03 -13.07 21.19
CA ALA A 582 -7.95 -12.73 22.61
C ALA A 582 -7.71 -13.98 23.48
N THR A 583 -8.31 -15.12 23.14
CA THR A 583 -8.04 -16.40 23.81
C THR A 583 -6.60 -16.84 23.60
N ALA A 584 -6.07 -16.75 22.38
CA ALA A 584 -4.66 -17.06 22.12
C ALA A 584 -3.73 -16.14 22.94
N ALA A 585 -3.98 -14.83 22.96
CA ALA A 585 -3.22 -13.88 23.77
C ALA A 585 -3.29 -14.23 25.28
N PHE A 586 -4.46 -14.63 25.78
CA PHE A 586 -4.62 -15.12 27.15
C PHE A 586 -3.76 -16.38 27.40
N LEU A 587 -3.77 -17.34 26.48
CA LEU A 587 -3.02 -18.59 26.64
C LEU A 587 -1.51 -18.38 26.61
N PHE A 588 -0.99 -17.51 25.74
CA PHE A 588 0.44 -17.27 25.62
C PHE A 588 0.95 -16.26 26.65
N SER A 589 0.33 -15.10 26.74
CA SER A 589 0.78 -14.01 27.62
C SER A 589 0.11 -14.06 29.00
N GLY A 590 -1.20 -14.31 29.06
CA GLY A 590 -1.95 -14.34 30.32
C GLY A 590 -1.51 -15.47 31.26
N LEU A 591 -1.46 -16.71 30.77
CA LEU A 591 -1.00 -17.85 31.58
C LEU A 591 0.47 -17.74 32.00
N TYR A 592 1.31 -17.14 31.15
CA TYR A 592 2.70 -16.81 31.48
C TYR A 592 2.78 -15.79 32.61
N THR A 593 2.05 -14.67 32.48
CA THR A 593 1.97 -13.62 33.50
C THR A 593 1.47 -14.17 34.85
N ILE A 594 0.46 -15.03 34.83
CA ILE A 594 -0.05 -15.73 36.02
C ILE A 594 1.01 -16.65 36.63
N ALA A 595 1.86 -17.29 35.81
CA ALA A 595 2.94 -18.13 36.30
C ALA A 595 4.08 -17.33 36.93
N GLU A 596 4.48 -16.20 36.34
CA GLU A 596 5.47 -15.27 36.91
C GLU A 596 4.99 -14.69 38.25
N LEU A 597 3.73 -14.23 38.31
CA LEU A 597 3.12 -13.76 39.56
C LEU A 597 3.12 -14.84 40.65
N ARG A 598 2.94 -16.11 40.27
CA ARG A 598 3.04 -17.24 41.20
C ARG A 598 4.45 -17.41 41.76
N GLN A 599 5.49 -17.30 40.93
CA GLN A 599 6.88 -17.43 41.38
C GLN A 599 7.29 -16.31 42.35
N LEU A 600 6.90 -15.06 42.06
CA LEU A 600 7.14 -13.91 42.96
C LEU A 600 6.49 -14.09 44.34
N TYR A 601 5.35 -14.78 44.39
CA TYR A 601 4.62 -15.05 45.62
C TYR A 601 5.18 -16.21 46.45
N ILE A 602 5.56 -17.34 45.81
CA ILE A 602 6.12 -18.50 46.54
C ILE A 602 7.40 -18.12 47.29
N GLY A 603 8.09 -17.04 46.89
CA GLY A 603 9.24 -16.47 47.59
C GLY A 603 8.96 -15.32 48.58
N SER A 604 7.71 -14.84 48.77
CA SER A 604 7.44 -13.62 49.59
C SER A 604 6.14 -13.66 50.42
N ASN A 605 6.02 -12.68 51.33
CA ASN A 605 5.13 -12.56 52.51
C ASN A 605 3.59 -12.79 52.31
N GLN A 606 2.88 -13.13 53.39
CA GLN A 606 1.48 -13.66 53.40
C GLN A 606 0.37 -12.79 52.76
N ASN A 607 0.49 -11.45 52.67
CA ASN A 607 -0.58 -10.58 52.14
C ASN A 607 -0.69 -10.58 50.60
N ALA A 608 0.39 -10.88 49.88
CA ALA A 608 0.38 -10.99 48.41
C ALA A 608 -0.42 -12.21 47.91
N SER A 609 -0.63 -13.20 48.77
CA SER A 609 -1.34 -14.46 48.49
C SER A 609 -2.77 -14.25 48.00
N LYS A 610 -3.52 -13.37 48.68
CA LYS A 610 -4.93 -13.12 48.42
C LYS A 610 -5.12 -12.36 47.12
N MET A 611 -4.28 -11.36 46.84
CA MET A 611 -4.35 -10.56 45.61
C MET A 611 -4.00 -11.40 44.37
N LEU A 612 -3.04 -12.32 44.48
CA LEU A 612 -2.73 -13.28 43.42
C LEU A 612 -3.88 -14.24 43.14
N LEU A 613 -4.39 -14.93 44.17
CA LEU A 613 -5.45 -15.92 44.02
C LEU A 613 -6.72 -15.29 43.44
N THR A 614 -7.09 -14.10 43.92
CA THR A 614 -8.22 -13.34 43.38
C THR A 614 -8.00 -12.98 41.91
N THR A 615 -6.84 -12.44 41.55
CA THR A 615 -6.49 -12.11 40.15
C THR A 615 -6.53 -13.34 39.24
N ARG A 616 -5.98 -14.46 39.70
CA ARG A 616 -5.94 -15.73 38.95
C ARG A 616 -7.35 -16.22 38.62
N TYR A 617 -8.18 -16.47 39.62
CA TYR A 617 -9.52 -17.02 39.38
C TYR A 617 -10.44 -16.02 38.70
N PHE A 618 -10.27 -14.72 38.95
CA PHE A 618 -10.99 -13.67 38.23
C PHE A 618 -10.61 -13.64 36.74
N SER A 619 -9.34 -13.84 36.39
CA SER A 619 -8.90 -13.91 34.99
C SER A 619 -9.50 -15.11 34.26
N PHE A 620 -9.60 -16.27 34.91
CA PHE A 620 -10.29 -17.44 34.35
C PHE A 620 -11.79 -17.23 34.22
N ALA A 621 -12.43 -16.53 35.17
CA ALA A 621 -13.82 -16.14 35.06
C ALA A 621 -14.05 -15.22 33.85
N CYS A 622 -13.17 -14.25 33.60
CA CYS A 622 -13.23 -13.38 32.42
C CYS A 622 -13.11 -14.17 31.11
N LEU A 623 -12.18 -15.13 31.04
CA LEU A 623 -12.04 -16.01 29.87
C LEU A 623 -13.26 -16.92 29.69
N ALA A 624 -13.80 -17.47 30.79
CA ALA A 624 -15.01 -18.28 30.75
C ALA A 624 -16.23 -17.47 30.26
N LEU A 625 -16.38 -16.21 30.68
CA LEU A 625 -17.41 -15.30 30.18
C LEU A 625 -17.28 -15.04 28.68
N LEU A 626 -16.05 -14.89 28.16
CA LEU A 626 -15.82 -14.79 26.72
C LEU A 626 -16.32 -16.05 26.00
N TRP A 627 -15.96 -17.25 26.48
CA TRP A 627 -16.42 -18.51 25.89
C TRP A 627 -17.94 -18.72 26.01
N LEU A 628 -18.56 -18.31 27.12
CA LEU A 628 -20.01 -18.30 27.29
C LEU A 628 -20.68 -17.37 26.28
N SER A 629 -20.10 -16.21 26.01
CA SER A 629 -20.61 -15.29 24.99
C SER A 629 -20.57 -15.89 23.58
N VAL A 630 -19.51 -16.64 23.25
CA VAL A 630 -19.38 -17.36 21.96
C VAL A 630 -20.41 -18.49 21.88
N ALA A 631 -20.59 -19.26 22.95
CA ALA A 631 -21.61 -20.31 23.01
C ALA A 631 -23.03 -19.74 22.88
N ASN A 632 -23.28 -18.56 23.46
CA ASN A 632 -24.55 -17.85 23.30
C ASN A 632 -24.76 -17.37 21.86
N ALA A 633 -23.73 -16.84 21.21
CA ALA A 633 -23.80 -16.40 19.82
C ALA A 633 -24.20 -17.57 18.88
N PHE A 634 -23.70 -18.78 19.12
CA PHE A 634 -24.08 -19.99 18.36
C PHE A 634 -25.54 -20.42 18.53
N LYS A 635 -26.22 -19.99 19.59
CA LYS A 635 -27.67 -20.23 19.75
C LYS A 635 -28.50 -19.29 18.88
N VAL A 636 -27.99 -18.09 18.61
CA VAL A 636 -28.69 -17.04 17.85
C VAL A 636 -28.38 -17.13 16.36
N PHE A 637 -27.17 -17.54 15.99
CA PHE A 637 -26.71 -17.63 14.60
C PHE A 637 -25.95 -18.93 14.35
N LYS A 638 -26.12 -19.50 13.14
CA LYS A 638 -25.38 -20.70 12.70
C LYS A 638 -24.07 -20.29 12.02
N PRO A 639 -22.89 -20.49 12.66
CA PRO A 639 -21.60 -20.18 12.06
C PRO A 639 -21.31 -21.10 10.86
N SER A 640 -20.31 -20.74 10.04
CA SER A 640 -19.79 -21.66 9.03
C SER A 640 -19.16 -22.90 9.69
N GLU A 641 -19.20 -24.03 8.99
CA GLU A 641 -18.63 -25.30 9.46
C GLU A 641 -17.15 -25.17 9.85
N GLY A 642 -16.37 -24.41 9.07
CA GLY A 642 -14.96 -24.12 9.36
C GLY A 642 -14.76 -23.32 10.65
N LEU A 643 -15.60 -22.30 10.89
CA LEU A 643 -15.52 -21.50 12.11
C LEU A 643 -15.95 -22.31 13.34
N HIS A 644 -17.03 -23.09 13.24
CA HIS A 644 -17.48 -23.97 14.33
C HIS A 644 -16.42 -25.01 14.70
N ARG A 645 -15.74 -25.61 13.71
CA ARG A 645 -14.62 -26.53 13.94
C ARG A 645 -13.46 -25.83 14.65
N SER A 646 -13.07 -24.65 14.19
CA SER A 646 -11.96 -23.86 14.76
C SER A 646 -12.24 -23.48 16.22
N VAL A 647 -13.44 -22.96 16.50
CA VAL A 647 -13.90 -22.62 17.85
C VAL A 647 -13.87 -23.86 18.76
N SER A 648 -14.31 -25.01 18.26
CA SER A 648 -14.26 -26.27 19.01
C SER A 648 -12.83 -26.72 19.33
N ILE A 649 -11.86 -26.56 18.42
CA ILE A 649 -10.46 -26.93 18.66
C ILE A 649 -9.83 -26.00 19.70
N VAL A 650 -9.98 -24.68 19.51
CA VAL A 650 -9.41 -23.67 20.42
C VAL A 650 -10.01 -23.80 21.83
N PHE A 651 -11.30 -24.14 21.96
CA PHE A 651 -11.92 -24.41 23.26
C PHE A 651 -11.22 -25.55 24.01
N ASN A 652 -10.94 -26.66 23.31
CA ASN A 652 -10.30 -27.81 23.94
C ASN A 652 -8.84 -27.54 24.31
N ILE A 653 -8.11 -26.80 23.47
CA ILE A 653 -6.75 -26.33 23.80
C ILE A 653 -6.79 -25.45 25.04
N THR A 654 -7.77 -24.53 25.11
CA THR A 654 -7.95 -23.62 26.25
C THR A 654 -8.24 -24.38 27.54
N ALA A 655 -9.17 -25.35 27.49
CA ALA A 655 -9.51 -26.18 28.63
C ALA A 655 -8.30 -26.99 29.14
N LEU A 656 -7.57 -27.64 28.22
CA LEU A 656 -6.36 -28.39 28.57
C LEU A 656 -5.28 -27.49 29.20
N ALA A 657 -5.07 -26.30 28.64
CA ALA A 657 -4.09 -25.34 29.13
C ALA A 657 -4.43 -24.84 30.53
N ILE A 658 -5.71 -24.54 30.82
CA ILE A 658 -6.15 -24.15 32.16
C ILE A 658 -5.98 -25.30 33.16
N ILE A 659 -6.42 -26.52 32.83
CA ILE A 659 -6.26 -27.69 33.71
C ILE A 659 -4.78 -27.94 34.02
N SER A 660 -3.92 -27.84 32.99
CA SER A 660 -2.47 -27.97 33.15
C SER A 660 -1.89 -26.87 34.03
N ASN A 661 -2.33 -25.61 33.85
CA ASN A 661 -1.86 -24.48 34.65
C ASN A 661 -2.31 -24.58 36.11
N GLU A 662 -3.53 -25.07 36.37
CA GLU A 662 -4.00 -25.38 37.73
C GLU A 662 -3.17 -26.48 38.36
N PHE A 663 -2.93 -27.59 37.66
CA PHE A 663 -2.12 -28.67 38.19
C PHE A 663 -0.72 -28.20 38.61
N ILE A 664 -0.04 -27.40 37.77
CA ILE A 664 1.27 -26.83 38.12
C ILE A 664 1.16 -25.95 39.37
N HIS A 665 0.12 -25.13 39.48
CA HIS A 665 -0.07 -24.26 40.64
C HIS A 665 -0.21 -25.07 41.94
N TRP A 666 -1.03 -26.12 41.95
CA TRP A 666 -1.20 -26.99 43.12
C TRP A 666 0.08 -27.75 43.48
N MET A 667 0.84 -28.22 42.49
CA MET A 667 2.12 -28.88 42.71
C MET A 667 3.18 -27.93 43.29
N ASP A 668 3.25 -26.70 42.77
CA ASP A 668 4.17 -25.66 43.26
C ASP A 668 3.82 -25.25 44.70
N LEU A 669 2.52 -25.08 45.03
CA LEU A 669 2.05 -24.78 46.38
C LEU A 669 2.33 -25.92 47.38
N SER A 670 2.31 -27.16 46.91
CA SER A 670 2.55 -28.35 47.74
C SER A 670 4.04 -28.63 47.95
N GLY A 671 4.94 -27.78 47.44
CA GLY A 671 6.39 -27.92 47.60
C GLY A 671 7.07 -28.88 46.63
N TYR A 672 6.35 -29.46 45.66
CA TYR A 672 6.89 -30.38 44.65
C TYR A 672 7.46 -29.65 43.43
N GLN A 673 8.32 -28.66 43.66
CA GLN A 673 8.93 -27.84 42.61
C GLN A 673 9.70 -28.73 41.62
N ASN A 674 9.49 -28.51 40.31
CA ASN A 674 10.09 -29.27 39.20
C ASN A 674 9.66 -30.73 39.01
N GLN A 675 8.78 -31.30 39.84
CA GLN A 675 8.31 -32.70 39.72
C GLN A 675 6.98 -32.86 38.95
N TYR A 676 6.35 -31.76 38.54
CA TYR A 676 5.05 -31.78 37.83
C TYR A 676 5.12 -32.29 36.37
N LYS A 677 6.32 -32.54 35.82
CA LYS A 677 6.51 -32.91 34.40
C LYS A 677 5.74 -34.18 34.00
N LEU A 678 5.84 -35.23 34.81
CA LEU A 678 5.11 -36.50 34.59
C LEU A 678 3.59 -36.32 34.74
N GLY A 679 3.16 -35.54 35.74
CA GLY A 679 1.74 -35.25 35.96
C GLY A 679 1.08 -34.51 34.81
N LEU A 680 1.80 -33.59 34.15
CA LEU A 680 1.32 -32.93 32.94
C LEU A 680 1.09 -33.90 31.79
N SER A 681 1.96 -34.89 31.61
CA SER A 681 1.81 -35.91 30.57
C SER A 681 0.64 -36.87 30.87
N LEU A 682 0.38 -37.18 32.15
CA LEU A 682 -0.83 -37.91 32.56
C LEU A 682 -2.12 -37.12 32.29
N ILE A 683 -2.14 -35.81 32.58
CA ILE A 683 -3.30 -34.94 32.31
C ILE A 683 -3.56 -34.85 30.80
N CYS A 684 -2.54 -34.64 29.97
CA CYS A 684 -2.71 -34.59 28.53
C CYS A 684 -3.22 -35.93 27.97
N GLY A 685 -2.69 -37.06 28.43
CA GLY A 685 -3.14 -38.40 28.03
C GLY A 685 -4.59 -38.69 28.45
N GLY A 686 -4.94 -38.38 29.70
CA GLY A 686 -6.31 -38.52 30.21
C GLY A 686 -7.32 -37.63 29.48
N TYR A 687 -6.93 -36.39 29.18
CA TYR A 687 -7.76 -35.46 28.41
C TYR A 687 -7.95 -35.93 26.96
N ALA A 688 -6.91 -36.48 26.33
CA ALA A 688 -7.01 -37.08 25.00
C ALA A 688 -8.00 -38.27 24.97
N LEU A 689 -7.95 -39.14 25.97
CA LEU A 689 -8.92 -40.25 26.10
C LEU A 689 -10.35 -39.74 26.29
N ALA A 690 -10.54 -38.73 27.14
CA ALA A 690 -11.85 -38.10 27.33
C ALA A 690 -12.38 -37.47 26.04
N LEU A 691 -11.53 -36.77 25.28
CA LEU A 691 -11.90 -36.19 23.97
C LEU A 691 -12.27 -37.26 22.94
N LEU A 692 -11.55 -38.38 22.91
CA LEU A 692 -11.84 -39.50 22.03
C LEU A 692 -13.22 -40.08 22.35
N PHE A 693 -13.50 -40.33 23.64
CA PHE A 693 -14.79 -40.84 24.12
C PHE A 693 -15.95 -39.88 23.76
N VAL A 694 -15.80 -38.58 24.04
CA VAL A 694 -16.79 -37.57 23.68
C VAL A 694 -16.96 -37.46 22.16
N GLY A 695 -15.88 -37.56 21.39
CA GLY A 695 -15.88 -37.53 19.93
C GLY A 695 -16.61 -38.71 19.31
N MET A 696 -16.52 -39.90 19.92
CA MET A 696 -17.28 -41.09 19.53
C MET A 696 -18.78 -40.93 19.85
N ILE A 697 -19.13 -40.54 21.09
CA ILE A 697 -20.54 -40.36 21.51
C ILE A 697 -21.23 -39.29 20.67
N LYS A 698 -20.58 -38.14 20.48
CA LYS A 698 -21.16 -37.01 19.72
C LYS A 698 -21.00 -37.14 18.21
N LYS A 699 -20.42 -38.25 17.71
CA LYS A 699 -20.11 -38.49 16.28
C LYS A 699 -19.35 -37.32 15.61
N LYS A 700 -18.48 -36.62 16.34
CA LYS A 700 -17.74 -35.45 15.85
C LYS A 700 -16.33 -35.84 15.39
N LYS A 701 -16.11 -35.93 14.07
CA LYS A 701 -14.84 -36.33 13.44
C LYS A 701 -13.65 -35.50 13.92
N HIS A 702 -13.79 -34.17 14.01
CA HIS A 702 -12.71 -33.28 14.42
C HIS A 702 -12.26 -33.46 15.87
N LEU A 703 -13.16 -33.87 16.78
CA LEU A 703 -12.79 -34.17 18.17
C LEU A 703 -11.97 -35.46 18.26
N ARG A 704 -12.32 -36.49 17.47
CA ARG A 704 -11.56 -37.75 17.41
C ARG A 704 -10.15 -37.54 16.87
N ILE A 705 -10.02 -36.74 15.79
CA ILE A 705 -8.70 -36.39 15.22
C ILE A 705 -7.88 -35.56 16.22
N SER A 706 -8.48 -34.56 16.87
CA SER A 706 -7.79 -33.74 17.88
C SER A 706 -7.29 -34.59 19.06
N ALA A 707 -8.08 -35.58 19.49
CA ALA A 707 -7.68 -36.54 20.52
C ALA A 707 -6.48 -37.40 20.08
N MET A 708 -6.49 -37.92 18.84
CA MET A 708 -5.38 -38.72 18.31
C MET A 708 -4.08 -37.90 18.20
N VAL A 709 -4.17 -36.65 17.72
CA VAL A 709 -3.03 -35.73 17.63
C VAL A 709 -2.48 -35.41 19.02
N LEU A 710 -3.34 -35.09 19.98
CA LEU A 710 -2.93 -34.80 21.35
C LEU A 710 -2.30 -36.03 22.02
N PHE A 711 -2.86 -37.22 21.81
CA PHE A 711 -2.32 -38.46 22.33
C PHE A 711 -0.93 -38.74 21.77
N ALA A 712 -0.74 -38.60 20.45
CA ALA A 712 0.56 -38.73 19.79
C ALA A 712 1.58 -37.70 20.32
N ALA A 713 1.18 -36.44 20.46
CA ALA A 713 2.04 -35.39 21.02
C ALA A 713 2.45 -35.68 22.48
N THR A 714 1.54 -36.24 23.28
CA THR A 714 1.81 -36.62 24.67
C THR A 714 2.83 -37.77 24.73
N LEU A 715 2.69 -38.78 23.88
CA LEU A 715 3.64 -39.89 23.77
C LEU A 715 5.03 -39.41 23.34
N LEU A 716 5.09 -38.50 22.36
CA LEU A 716 6.35 -37.91 21.89
C LEU A 716 7.03 -37.08 22.99
N LYS A 717 6.28 -36.22 23.69
CA LYS A 717 6.81 -35.43 24.83
C LYS A 717 7.32 -36.35 25.94
N LEU A 718 6.54 -37.37 26.29
CA LEU A 718 6.91 -38.35 27.30
C LEU A 718 8.24 -39.01 26.91
N PHE A 719 8.41 -39.40 25.65
CA PHE A 719 9.63 -40.04 25.14
C PHE A 719 10.86 -39.13 25.09
N PHE A 720 10.75 -37.95 24.47
CA PHE A 720 11.92 -37.08 24.22
C PHE A 720 12.28 -36.15 25.38
N TYR A 721 11.30 -35.76 26.19
CA TYR A 721 11.49 -34.74 27.22
C TYR A 721 11.40 -35.33 28.63
N ASP A 722 10.38 -36.15 28.92
CA ASP A 722 10.21 -36.69 30.28
C ASP A 722 11.15 -37.89 30.53
N LEU A 723 11.32 -38.78 29.55
CA LEU A 723 12.19 -39.95 29.63
C LEU A 723 13.67 -39.67 29.45
N ALA A 724 14.06 -38.52 28.88
CA ALA A 724 15.47 -38.15 28.72
C ALA A 724 16.23 -38.10 30.06
N SER A 725 15.51 -37.84 31.15
CA SER A 725 16.02 -37.78 32.53
C SER A 725 16.17 -39.13 33.24
N LEU A 726 15.65 -40.23 32.68
CA LEU A 726 15.70 -41.56 33.31
C LEU A 726 16.98 -42.34 32.96
N SER A 727 17.31 -43.32 33.81
CA SER A 727 18.43 -44.24 33.61
C SER A 727 18.26 -45.08 32.33
N THR A 728 19.39 -45.50 31.75
CA THR A 728 19.47 -46.14 30.42
C THR A 728 18.60 -47.41 30.30
N ILE A 729 18.35 -48.11 31.41
CA ILE A 729 17.55 -49.34 31.45
C ILE A 729 16.04 -49.03 31.43
N SER A 730 15.60 -48.01 32.18
CA SER A 730 14.20 -47.55 32.15
C SER A 730 13.81 -46.99 30.77
N LYS A 731 14.75 -46.37 30.05
CA LYS A 731 14.57 -45.91 28.65
C LYS A 731 14.26 -47.07 27.70
N THR A 732 14.99 -48.19 27.81
CA THR A 732 14.81 -49.36 26.94
C THR A 732 13.46 -50.07 27.16
N ILE A 733 13.05 -50.25 28.43
CA ILE A 733 11.78 -50.92 28.76
C ILE A 733 10.58 -50.11 28.28
N VAL A 734 10.61 -48.78 28.46
CA VAL A 734 9.51 -47.91 28.00
C VAL A 734 9.47 -47.79 26.48
N LEU A 735 10.62 -47.81 25.78
CA LEU A 735 10.70 -47.83 24.32
C LEU A 735 10.03 -49.07 23.70
N VAL A 736 10.27 -50.24 24.30
CA VAL A 736 9.66 -51.51 23.86
C VAL A 736 8.15 -51.47 24.10
N PHE A 737 7.71 -51.02 25.28
CA PHE A 737 6.29 -50.87 25.59
C PHE A 737 5.60 -49.83 24.70
N LEU A 738 6.27 -48.72 24.35
CA LEU A 738 5.77 -47.67 23.46
C LEU A 738 5.64 -48.18 22.01
N GLY A 739 6.59 -48.98 21.53
CA GLY A 739 6.49 -49.64 20.23
C GLY A 739 5.27 -50.56 20.16
N ILE A 740 5.00 -51.31 21.24
CA ILE A 740 3.81 -52.15 21.38
C ILE A 740 2.52 -51.30 21.44
N LEU A 741 2.53 -50.17 22.14
CA LEU A 741 1.39 -49.25 22.26
C LEU A 741 1.05 -48.54 20.94
N LEU A 742 2.07 -48.15 20.16
CA LEU A 742 1.90 -47.58 18.81
C LEU A 742 1.39 -48.62 17.81
N LEU A 743 1.84 -49.87 17.92
CA LEU A 743 1.30 -50.99 17.16
C LEU A 743 -0.16 -51.28 17.53
N LEU A 744 -0.52 -51.21 18.81
CA LEU A 744 -1.90 -51.32 19.29
C LEU A 744 -2.78 -50.15 18.82
N ALA A 745 -2.27 -48.91 18.83
CA ALA A 745 -2.99 -47.74 18.32
C ALA A 745 -3.20 -47.82 16.79
N SER A 746 -2.19 -48.27 16.04
CA SER A 746 -2.28 -48.55 14.60
C SER A 746 -3.28 -49.68 14.31
N PHE A 747 -3.29 -50.73 15.13
CA PHE A 747 -4.26 -51.82 15.06
C PHE A 747 -5.69 -51.36 15.36
N LEU A 748 -5.90 -50.54 16.39
CA LEU A 748 -7.21 -49.96 16.72
C LEU A 748 -7.70 -49.01 15.61
N TYR A 749 -6.82 -48.19 15.03
CA TYR A 749 -7.15 -47.34 13.88
C TYR A 749 -7.63 -48.19 12.69
N ASN A 750 -6.89 -49.25 12.34
CA ASN A 750 -7.24 -50.13 11.22
C ASN A 750 -8.50 -50.98 11.49
N LYS A 751 -8.68 -51.46 12.72
CA LYS A 751 -9.84 -52.30 13.12
C LYS A 751 -11.14 -51.52 13.17
N TYR A 752 -11.09 -50.23 13.53
CA TYR A 752 -12.28 -49.39 13.64
C TYR A 752 -12.42 -48.40 12.48
N LYS A 753 -11.57 -48.44 11.44
CA LYS A 753 -11.64 -47.54 10.28
C LYS A 753 -13.02 -47.57 9.63
N ASP A 754 -13.59 -48.76 9.45
CA ASP A 754 -14.87 -48.91 8.76
C ASP A 754 -16.02 -48.35 9.63
N LEU A 755 -15.92 -48.45 10.96
CA LEU A 755 -16.84 -47.79 11.90
C LEU A 755 -16.62 -46.26 12.00
N LEU A 756 -15.43 -45.78 11.67
CA LEU A 756 -15.07 -44.35 11.66
C LEU A 756 -15.55 -43.64 10.39
N PHE A 757 -15.69 -44.37 9.27
CA PHE A 757 -16.05 -43.87 7.94
C PHE A 757 -17.41 -44.34 7.39
N ALA A 758 -18.13 -45.27 8.04
CA ALA A 758 -19.44 -45.79 7.58
C ALA A 758 -20.56 -44.75 7.39
N ASN A 759 -20.41 -43.50 7.83
CA ASN A 759 -21.39 -42.44 7.59
C ASN A 759 -21.05 -41.56 6.38
N GLU A 760 -19.95 -41.80 5.65
CA GLU A 760 -19.59 -41.02 4.46
C GLU A 760 -20.36 -41.43 3.19
N GLU A 761 -21.05 -42.58 3.17
CA GLU A 761 -21.75 -43.08 1.96
C GLU A 761 -23.26 -42.75 1.89
N SER A 762 -23.86 -42.12 2.90
CA SER A 762 -25.33 -41.87 2.92
C SER A 762 -25.75 -40.41 2.74
N SER A 763 -24.86 -39.52 2.33
CA SER A 763 -25.21 -38.12 2.03
C SER A 763 -24.49 -37.57 0.80
N HIS A 764 -24.62 -38.27 -0.32
CA HIS A 764 -24.55 -37.65 -1.65
C HIS A 764 -25.93 -37.17 -2.08
#